data_AF-A0A4R4KM94-F1
#
_entry.id   AF-A0A4R4KM94-F1
#
_cell.length_a   1.000
_cell.length_b   1.000
_cell.length_c   1.000
_cell.angle_alpha   90.00
_cell.angle_beta   90.00
_cell.angle_gamma   90.00
#
_symmetry.space_group_name_H-M   'P 1'
#
loop_
_entity.id
_entity.type
_entity.pdbx_description
1 polymer ?
#
loop_
_entity_poly.entity_id
_entity_poly.type
_entity_poly.pdbx_seq_one_letter_code
_entity_poly.pdbx_strand_id
1 'polypeptide(L)'
;MDYLANITHQKLVLTRNPVVVSVDPVVLPEGQSRIDLRYFCEVMVQKGFQGSSFELLSRHEASEQPPTAGSTTSAGAYFEIHTRLDDLLSTEPPEFGSNKVQVCANLTRQYYTRIERYDGDTLLDSEQQTSCWAIKAGVAERDYDTYHDLFFTRHIGDGRRFLTWQPDNKLVRVDQPEWLYFITNFDPTPSELRVRVRCLYDDNSRETYTAGTISNVSFMTVYALPVSMEALGLLNRPKTVIRYEVWLSNEAQEVVSETRSYQVWNEHFETVKYLLYQNGLGGYDTLAFVGNLVESVKVSRSLVSRFVGYDYLPTVAEDLINEVTGERQLSLTLGGRISERQRSYLQDLLFSQEFYLADGEWIPLMPLFDGYVTENVDEWPIDRTLTFRYANAQSRYSSLPRIAKESRPTSWREWTTSCEIGANGLRTGRRIVNELVKYYLDSGENVRPLITKANTPNTEGYISPWLTEDCAATTTPYLSTSVEISSTLKRTGCGPGTIGSVWTITLPAGAYGSELSQADADAKALAAAQALDTQAAANSNGSCVPTTPIPLALQNTTTDVPGVFDPVIALLVNDVEVVPNTDVESSVRYADNGLAAGTYNIDVRISYGGSPFQEFRLSIPSKNLTSAILSGNQTYRFANVVVNWGDAELLVKALPL
;
A
#
# COMPACT_ATOMS: atom_id res chain seq x y z
N MET A 1 -22.70 -1.06 -22.26
CA MET A 1 -22.35 -1.34 -20.85
C MET A 1 -20.85 -1.44 -20.85
N ASP A 2 -20.19 -0.54 -20.14
CA ASP A 2 -18.73 -0.55 -20.10
C ASP A 2 -18.32 -1.63 -19.07
N TYR A 3 -17.52 -2.61 -19.51
CA TYR A 3 -17.09 -3.73 -18.68
C TYR A 3 -15.99 -3.28 -17.69
N LEU A 4 -15.87 -3.91 -16.53
CA LEU A 4 -14.79 -3.61 -15.59
C LEU A 4 -13.50 -4.29 -16.05
N ALA A 5 -12.41 -3.53 -16.17
CA ALA A 5 -11.11 -4.10 -16.52
C ALA A 5 -10.67 -5.16 -15.48
N ASN A 6 -10.09 -6.26 -15.91
CA ASN A 6 -9.52 -7.26 -15.00
C ASN A 6 -8.12 -6.83 -14.56
N ILE A 7 -8.00 -6.24 -13.36
CA ILE A 7 -6.77 -5.63 -12.84
C ILE A 7 -6.52 -6.06 -11.39
N THR A 8 -5.24 -6.17 -11.04
CA THR A 8 -4.78 -6.51 -9.68
C THR A 8 -3.97 -5.36 -9.11
N HIS A 9 -4.44 -4.79 -8.00
CA HIS A 9 -3.76 -3.65 -7.35
C HIS A 9 -2.58 -4.10 -6.50
N GLN A 10 -1.52 -3.30 -6.54
CA GLN A 10 -0.27 -3.50 -5.83
C GLN A 10 -0.18 -2.53 -4.65
N LYS A 11 0.62 -2.91 -3.65
CA LYS A 11 0.78 -2.15 -2.39
C LYS A 11 1.64 -0.90 -2.58
N LEU A 12 1.34 0.14 -1.81
CA LEU A 12 2.18 1.32 -1.62
C LEU A 12 2.15 1.75 -0.15
N VAL A 13 3.18 2.48 0.26
CA VAL A 13 3.33 3.03 1.60
C VAL A 13 3.01 4.52 1.61
N LEU A 14 2.24 4.96 2.61
CA LEU A 14 1.84 6.35 2.86
C LEU A 14 2.95 7.06 3.67
N THR A 15 3.62 8.06 3.09
CA THR A 15 4.76 8.74 3.77
C THR A 15 4.34 9.73 4.85
N ARG A 16 3.08 10.20 4.86
CA ARG A 16 2.56 11.07 5.93
C ARG A 16 2.02 10.27 7.13
N ASN A 17 2.09 8.95 7.07
CA ASN A 17 1.87 8.06 8.21
C ASN A 17 3.21 7.43 8.65
N PRO A 18 3.31 6.87 9.86
CA PRO A 18 4.55 6.24 10.33
C PRO A 18 4.95 5.04 9.46
N VAL A 19 6.13 5.13 8.84
CA VAL A 19 6.78 4.04 8.10
C VAL A 19 7.90 3.50 8.97
N VAL A 20 7.67 2.33 9.56
CA VAL A 20 8.57 1.71 10.53
C VAL A 20 9.23 0.48 9.92
N VAL A 21 10.56 0.48 9.87
CA VAL A 21 11.36 -0.69 9.56
C VAL A 21 11.76 -1.34 10.88
N SER A 22 11.28 -2.56 11.10
CA SER A 22 11.60 -3.35 12.29
C SER A 22 12.76 -4.30 11.97
N VAL A 23 13.74 -4.36 12.87
CA VAL A 23 14.90 -5.25 12.75
C VAL A 23 14.98 -6.15 13.96
N ASP A 24 15.00 -7.46 13.70
CA ASP A 24 15.07 -8.48 14.75
C ASP A 24 16.37 -8.38 15.56
N PRO A 25 16.30 -8.69 16.87
CA PRO A 25 17.46 -8.66 17.75
C PRO A 25 18.51 -9.69 17.34
N VAL A 26 19.79 -9.33 17.45
CA VAL A 26 20.89 -10.27 17.25
C VAL A 26 20.89 -11.33 18.35
N VAL A 27 20.99 -12.59 17.92
CA VAL A 27 21.25 -13.73 18.82
C VAL A 27 22.75 -13.79 19.08
N LEU A 28 23.17 -13.36 20.26
CA LEU A 28 24.58 -13.44 20.69
C LEU A 28 24.85 -14.74 21.46
N PRO A 29 26.06 -15.33 21.33
CA PRO A 29 26.52 -16.40 22.20
C PRO A 29 26.47 -16.03 23.69
N GLU A 30 26.32 -17.05 24.54
CA GLU A 30 26.22 -16.88 26.00
C GLU A 30 27.46 -16.14 26.57
N GLY A 31 27.23 -15.03 27.27
CA GLY A 31 28.29 -14.23 27.91
C GLY A 31 28.81 -13.01 27.12
N GLN A 32 28.34 -12.77 25.89
CA GLN A 32 28.67 -11.54 25.15
C GLN A 32 27.80 -10.36 25.56
N SER A 33 28.41 -9.17 25.62
CA SER A 33 27.74 -7.91 25.97
C SER A 33 26.91 -7.39 24.79
N ARG A 34 25.72 -6.86 25.07
CA ARG A 34 24.86 -6.19 24.06
C ARG A 34 25.11 -4.68 23.97
N ILE A 35 26.01 -4.14 24.80
CA ILE A 35 26.22 -2.69 24.94
C ILE A 35 26.79 -2.06 23.67
N ASP A 36 27.65 -2.79 22.96
CA ASP A 36 28.33 -2.30 21.75
C ASP A 36 27.57 -2.63 20.46
N LEU A 37 26.36 -3.20 20.57
CA LEU A 37 25.51 -3.49 19.42
C LEU A 37 24.93 -2.21 18.82
N ARG A 38 25.16 -2.03 17.52
CA ARG A 38 24.61 -0.90 16.75
C ARG A 38 23.91 -1.40 15.51
N TYR A 39 22.76 -0.78 15.23
CA TYR A 39 21.94 -1.09 14.08
C TYR A 39 21.94 0.10 13.15
N PHE A 40 22.17 -0.13 11.87
CA PHE A 40 22.03 0.88 10.84
C PHE A 40 20.96 0.49 9.84
N CYS A 41 20.16 1.47 9.45
CA CYS A 41 19.21 1.36 8.35
C CYS A 41 19.56 2.43 7.30
N GLU A 42 19.99 1.97 6.13
CA GLU A 42 20.20 2.81 4.97
C GLU A 42 18.97 2.79 4.08
N VAL A 43 18.47 3.97 3.73
CA VAL A 43 17.32 4.15 2.85
C VAL A 43 17.83 4.50 1.46
N MET A 44 17.61 3.61 0.52
CA MET A 44 18.00 3.75 -0.88
C MET A 44 16.77 4.12 -1.71
N VAL A 45 16.86 5.17 -2.52
CA VAL A 45 15.73 5.69 -3.32
C VAL A 45 16.08 5.79 -4.78
N GLN A 46 15.07 5.66 -5.62
CA GLN A 46 15.19 5.80 -7.06
C GLN A 46 15.60 7.25 -7.44
N LYS A 47 16.68 7.39 -8.21
CA LYS A 47 17.34 8.69 -8.49
C LYS A 47 16.45 9.70 -9.23
N GLY A 48 15.60 9.22 -10.14
CA GLY A 48 14.73 10.08 -10.96
C GLY A 48 13.38 9.42 -11.22
N PHE A 49 12.43 10.17 -11.77
CA PHE A 49 11.14 9.61 -12.19
C PHE A 49 11.38 8.46 -13.17
N GLN A 50 10.90 7.26 -12.83
CA GLN A 50 11.09 6.01 -13.57
C GLN A 50 12.57 5.60 -13.77
N GLY A 51 13.51 6.10 -12.95
CA GLY A 51 14.92 5.71 -13.07
C GLY A 51 15.15 4.24 -12.69
N SER A 52 16.03 3.52 -13.38
CA SER A 52 16.42 2.17 -12.96
C SER A 52 17.48 2.15 -11.84
N SER A 53 18.09 3.29 -11.54
CA SER A 53 19.17 3.42 -10.56
C SER A 53 18.70 4.00 -9.24
N PHE A 54 19.36 3.55 -8.16
CA PHE A 54 19.08 3.95 -6.79
C PHE A 54 20.30 4.65 -6.18
N GLU A 55 20.05 5.58 -5.27
CA GLU A 55 21.06 6.31 -4.50
C GLU A 55 20.70 6.34 -3.02
N LEU A 56 21.71 6.50 -2.16
CA LEU A 56 21.53 6.60 -0.72
C LEU A 56 20.86 7.94 -0.38
N LEU A 57 19.65 7.89 0.17
CA LEU A 57 18.95 9.07 0.68
C LEU A 57 19.44 9.44 2.08
N SER A 58 19.50 8.44 2.96
CA SER A 58 19.85 8.66 4.37
C SER A 58 20.29 7.37 5.05
N ARG A 59 21.09 7.51 6.11
CA ARG A 59 21.51 6.43 7.01
C ARG A 59 21.07 6.77 8.42
N HIS A 60 20.33 5.86 9.05
CA HIS A 60 19.83 5.98 10.41
C HIS A 60 20.57 5.02 11.33
N GLU A 61 20.84 5.44 12.56
CA GLU A 61 21.44 4.62 13.61
C GLU A 61 20.43 4.43 14.74
N ALA A 62 20.30 3.20 15.23
CA ALA A 62 19.48 2.86 16.38
C ALA A 62 20.17 1.79 17.23
N SER A 63 19.68 1.64 18.46
CA SER A 63 20.05 0.56 19.37
C SER A 63 18.81 -0.26 19.69
N GLU A 64 19.03 -1.46 20.22
CA GLU A 64 17.92 -2.31 20.63
C GLU A 64 17.12 -1.71 21.77
N GLN A 65 15.80 -1.86 21.72
CA GLN A 65 14.96 -1.55 22.86
C GLN A 65 15.21 -2.52 24.02
N PRO A 66 15.27 -2.04 25.27
CA PRO A 66 15.44 -2.91 26.43
C PRO A 66 14.25 -3.88 26.55
N PRO A 67 14.46 -5.10 27.04
CA PRO A 67 13.39 -6.07 27.21
C PRO A 67 12.31 -5.54 28.17
N THR A 68 11.06 -5.63 27.75
CA THR A 68 9.89 -5.28 28.56
C THR A 68 9.77 -6.21 29.77
N ALA A 69 9.28 -5.70 30.90
CA ALA A 69 9.09 -6.50 32.12
C ALA A 69 8.30 -7.79 31.84
N GLY A 70 8.93 -8.95 32.04
CA GLY A 70 8.34 -10.27 31.77
C GLY A 70 8.78 -10.94 30.45
N SER A 71 9.54 -10.26 29.59
CA SER A 71 10.19 -10.84 28.40
C SER A 71 11.67 -11.11 28.67
N THR A 72 12.17 -12.27 28.24
CA THR A 72 13.60 -12.61 28.28
C THR A 72 14.35 -12.17 27.03
N THR A 73 13.65 -11.65 26.02
CA THR A 73 14.22 -11.24 24.73
C THR A 73 13.94 -9.77 24.45
N SER A 74 14.94 -9.10 23.86
CA SER A 74 14.84 -7.75 23.30
C SER A 74 13.82 -7.72 22.16
N ALA A 75 13.17 -6.56 21.95
CA ALA A 75 12.23 -6.35 20.85
C ALA A 75 12.92 -5.98 19.52
N GLY A 76 14.26 -5.85 19.53
CA GLY A 76 15.04 -5.42 18.37
C GLY A 76 15.14 -3.91 18.24
N ALA A 77 15.44 -3.43 17.04
CA ALA A 77 15.58 -2.01 16.71
C ALA A 77 14.49 -1.56 15.73
N TYR A 78 13.99 -0.35 15.90
CA TYR A 78 12.95 0.25 15.06
C TYR A 78 13.48 1.52 14.41
N PHE A 79 13.22 1.67 13.11
CA PHE A 79 13.62 2.85 12.34
C PHE A 79 12.39 3.50 11.71
N GLU A 80 12.15 4.76 12.05
CA GLU A 80 11.14 5.58 11.40
C GLU A 80 11.75 6.33 10.22
N ILE A 81 11.34 5.96 9.00
CA ILE A 81 11.93 6.50 7.76
C ILE A 81 10.97 7.46 7.02
N HIS A 82 9.73 7.59 7.50
CA HIS A 82 8.66 8.32 6.83
C HIS A 82 8.99 9.79 6.55
N THR A 83 9.59 10.50 7.50
CA THR A 83 9.95 11.93 7.33
C THR A 83 10.91 12.14 6.15
N ARG A 84 11.93 11.29 6.02
CA ARG A 84 12.91 11.38 4.92
C ARG A 84 12.30 11.06 3.58
N LEU A 85 11.42 10.05 3.53
CA LEU A 85 10.69 9.73 2.31
C LEU A 85 9.70 10.84 1.94
N ASP A 86 9.03 11.45 2.91
CA ASP A 86 8.10 12.56 2.67
C ASP A 86 8.81 13.81 2.17
N ASP A 87 9.98 14.14 2.72
CA ASP A 87 10.83 15.27 2.29
C ASP A 87 11.30 15.13 0.83
N LEU A 88 11.51 13.89 0.36
CA LEU A 88 11.91 13.60 -1.02
C LEU A 88 10.77 13.80 -2.02
N LEU A 89 9.54 13.47 -1.61
CA LEU A 89 8.37 13.53 -2.48
C LEU A 89 7.79 14.95 -2.48
N SER A 90 7.31 15.39 -3.63
CA SER A 90 6.64 16.67 -3.77
C SER A 90 5.34 16.54 -4.52
N THR A 91 4.39 17.40 -4.13
CA THR A 91 3.14 17.60 -4.85
C THR A 91 3.26 18.95 -5.55
N GLU A 92 2.89 19.00 -6.84
CA GLU A 92 2.92 20.24 -7.61
C GLU A 92 1.50 20.57 -8.07
N PRO A 93 1.04 21.82 -7.91
CA PRO A 93 -0.28 22.22 -8.38
C PRO A 93 -0.35 22.06 -9.90
N PRO A 94 -1.51 21.64 -10.44
CA PRO A 94 -1.66 21.46 -11.87
C PRO A 94 -1.46 22.79 -12.60
N GLU A 95 -0.91 22.76 -13.81
CA GLU A 95 -0.68 23.98 -14.58
C GLU A 95 -1.98 24.80 -14.75
N PHE A 96 -1.90 26.10 -14.45
CA PHE A 96 -3.06 26.99 -14.45
C PHE A 96 -3.73 27.03 -15.84
N GLY A 97 -5.04 26.78 -15.89
CA GLY A 97 -5.83 26.79 -17.13
C GLY A 97 -5.56 25.61 -18.08
N SER A 98 -4.75 24.63 -17.67
CA SER A 98 -4.47 23.46 -18.50
C SER A 98 -5.69 22.55 -18.63
N ASN A 99 -5.92 22.07 -19.85
CA ASN A 99 -7.03 21.20 -20.23
C ASN A 99 -6.57 19.80 -20.67
N LYS A 100 -5.32 19.44 -20.37
CA LYS A 100 -4.74 18.13 -20.67
C LYS A 100 -4.49 17.35 -19.38
N VAL A 101 -4.54 16.02 -19.48
CA VAL A 101 -4.12 15.13 -18.39
C VAL A 101 -2.62 15.33 -18.14
N GLN A 102 -2.25 15.57 -16.88
CA GLN A 102 -0.88 15.82 -16.44
C GLN A 102 -0.37 14.65 -15.59
N VAL A 103 0.95 14.49 -15.55
CA VAL A 103 1.62 13.44 -14.78
C VAL A 103 2.30 14.04 -13.55
N CYS A 104 1.98 13.51 -12.38
CA CYS A 104 2.56 13.93 -11.10
C CYS A 104 3.82 13.09 -10.81
N ALA A 105 4.92 13.41 -11.51
CA ALA A 105 6.15 12.61 -11.49
C ALA A 105 6.87 12.50 -10.13
N ASN A 106 6.66 13.48 -9.24
CA ASN A 106 7.36 13.55 -7.95
C ASN A 106 6.51 13.04 -6.77
N LEU A 107 5.27 12.60 -7.03
CA LEU A 107 4.35 12.18 -5.98
C LEU A 107 4.61 10.75 -5.49
N THR A 108 5.20 9.91 -6.35
CA THR A 108 5.58 8.53 -6.04
C THR A 108 7.07 8.31 -6.24
N ARG A 109 7.65 7.40 -5.44
CA ARG A 109 9.03 6.96 -5.64
C ARG A 109 9.25 5.55 -5.12
N GLN A 110 10.07 4.79 -5.83
CA GLN A 110 10.50 3.48 -5.36
C GLN A 110 11.68 3.63 -4.38
N TYR A 111 11.67 2.84 -3.32
CA TYR A 111 12.73 2.77 -2.32
C TYR A 111 12.96 1.33 -1.85
N TYR A 112 14.11 1.08 -1.25
CA TYR A 112 14.36 -0.12 -0.46
C TYR A 112 15.27 0.24 0.71
N THR A 113 15.36 -0.64 1.68
CA THR A 113 16.21 -0.46 2.85
C THR A 113 17.28 -1.51 2.92
N ARG A 114 18.45 -1.11 3.41
CA ARG A 114 19.56 -2.01 3.71
C ARG A 114 19.86 -1.90 5.20
N ILE A 115 19.81 -3.03 5.87
CA ILE A 115 20.07 -3.16 7.29
C ILE A 115 21.50 -3.67 7.45
N GLU A 116 22.22 -3.08 8.39
CA GLU A 116 23.56 -3.52 8.79
C GLU A 116 23.62 -3.58 10.32
N ARG A 117 24.14 -4.68 10.87
CA ARG A 117 24.27 -4.88 12.32
C ARG A 117 25.75 -4.98 12.68
N TYR A 118 26.16 -4.25 13.71
CA TYR A 118 27.55 -4.16 14.15
C TYR A 118 27.68 -4.52 15.64
N ASP A 119 28.81 -5.12 16.00
CA ASP A 119 29.30 -5.25 17.38
C ASP A 119 30.62 -4.47 17.49
N GLY A 120 30.56 -3.29 18.11
CA GLY A 120 31.64 -2.30 18.02
C GLY A 120 31.88 -1.86 16.58
N ASP A 121 33.09 -2.09 16.06
CA ASP A 121 33.48 -1.80 14.67
C ASP A 121 33.32 -3.00 13.72
N THR A 122 32.89 -4.16 14.22
CA THR A 122 32.79 -5.39 13.43
C THR A 122 31.40 -5.54 12.84
N LEU A 123 31.30 -5.64 11.51
CA LEU A 123 30.03 -5.97 10.83
C LEU A 123 29.68 -7.43 11.12
N LEU A 124 28.52 -7.65 11.75
CA LEU A 124 27.97 -8.98 12.02
C LEU A 124 27.25 -9.51 10.78
N ASP A 125 26.36 -8.71 10.21
CA ASP A 125 25.60 -9.05 9.01
C ASP A 125 25.04 -7.81 8.30
N SER A 126 24.60 -8.04 7.06
CA SER A 126 23.87 -7.07 6.27
C SER A 126 22.75 -7.78 5.49
N GLU A 127 21.57 -7.15 5.46
CA GLU A 127 20.39 -7.65 4.78
C GLU A 127 19.76 -6.54 3.94
N GLN A 128 19.42 -6.84 2.69
CA GLN A 128 18.69 -5.92 1.84
C GLN A 128 17.21 -6.33 1.80
N GLN A 129 16.32 -5.42 2.16
CA GLN A 129 14.88 -5.66 2.10
C GLN A 129 14.34 -5.51 0.67
N THR A 130 13.17 -6.09 0.43
CA THR A 130 12.46 -6.00 -0.86
C THR A 130 12.07 -4.55 -1.17
N SER A 131 12.22 -4.17 -2.42
CA SER A 131 11.83 -2.84 -2.88
C SER A 131 10.33 -2.57 -2.74
N CYS A 132 10.01 -1.38 -2.25
CA CYS A 132 8.65 -0.89 -2.00
C CYS A 132 8.41 0.44 -2.72
N TRP A 133 7.15 0.83 -2.87
CA TRP A 133 6.75 2.11 -3.44
C TRP A 133 6.19 3.02 -2.35
N ALA A 134 6.60 4.29 -2.36
CA ALA A 134 6.12 5.33 -1.48
C ALA A 134 5.29 6.37 -2.26
N ILE A 135 4.29 6.96 -1.59
CA ILE A 135 3.49 8.08 -2.10
C ILE A 135 3.32 9.16 -1.03
N LYS A 136 3.36 10.43 -1.45
CA LYS A 136 3.13 11.59 -0.58
C LYS A 136 1.65 11.75 -0.24
N ALA A 137 1.19 10.90 0.66
CA ALA A 137 -0.20 10.83 1.10
C ALA A 137 -0.25 10.34 2.54
N GLY A 138 -1.36 10.64 3.21
CA GLY A 138 -1.64 10.13 4.54
C GLY A 138 -3.13 9.99 4.80
N VAL A 139 -3.44 9.16 5.80
CA VAL A 139 -4.79 8.95 6.33
C VAL A 139 -4.79 9.17 7.84
N ALA A 140 -5.97 9.32 8.43
CA ALA A 140 -6.10 9.48 9.88
C ALA A 140 -5.52 8.27 10.63
N GLU A 141 -4.87 8.50 11.76
CA GLU A 141 -4.18 7.45 12.56
C GLU A 141 -5.10 6.28 12.91
N ARG A 142 -6.35 6.58 13.30
CA ARG A 142 -7.38 5.57 13.58
C ARG A 142 -7.59 4.61 12.42
N ASP A 143 -7.60 5.14 11.20
CA ASP A 143 -7.86 4.34 10.01
C ASP A 143 -6.57 3.65 9.54
N TYR A 144 -5.41 4.27 9.77
CA TYR A 144 -4.10 3.69 9.47
C TYR A 144 -3.82 2.40 10.24
N ASP A 145 -4.19 2.33 11.53
CA ASP A 145 -4.06 1.14 12.38
C ASP A 145 -4.73 -0.11 11.78
N THR A 146 -5.87 0.07 11.12
CA THR A 146 -6.61 -1.03 10.49
C THR A 146 -6.19 -1.26 9.03
N TYR A 147 -6.00 -0.18 8.27
CA TYR A 147 -5.80 -0.30 6.83
C TYR A 147 -4.34 -0.47 6.41
N HIS A 148 -3.36 0.19 7.02
CA HIS A 148 -1.92 0.11 6.69
C HIS A 148 -1.63 -0.30 5.22
N ASP A 149 -1.14 -1.53 4.99
CA ASP A 149 -0.82 -2.14 3.69
C ASP A 149 -2.03 -2.37 2.77
N LEU A 150 -3.21 -2.51 3.35
CA LEU A 150 -4.47 -2.79 2.68
C LEU A 150 -5.13 -1.54 2.12
N PHE A 151 -4.66 -0.33 2.45
CA PHE A 151 -5.28 0.90 1.98
C PHE A 151 -5.34 0.96 0.43
N PHE A 152 -4.22 0.71 -0.24
CA PHE A 152 -4.14 0.79 -1.70
C PHE A 152 -4.72 -0.43 -2.44
N THR A 153 -4.84 -1.57 -1.75
CA THR A 153 -5.39 -2.79 -2.35
C THR A 153 -6.89 -2.91 -2.11
N ARG A 154 -7.37 -2.68 -0.88
CA ARG A 154 -8.80 -2.80 -0.51
C ARG A 154 -9.60 -1.50 -0.63
N HIS A 155 -9.09 -0.36 -0.14
CA HIS A 155 -9.89 0.88 -0.15
C HIS A 155 -9.84 1.57 -1.52
N ILE A 156 -8.62 1.89 -1.98
CA ILE A 156 -8.41 2.51 -3.29
C ILE A 156 -8.57 1.49 -4.40
N GLY A 157 -7.99 0.29 -4.25
CA GLY A 157 -7.96 -0.75 -5.30
C GLY A 157 -9.33 -1.33 -5.62
N ASP A 158 -9.94 -2.08 -4.69
CA ASP A 158 -11.27 -2.69 -4.91
C ASP A 158 -12.34 -1.65 -5.29
N GLY A 159 -12.25 -0.44 -4.72
CA GLY A 159 -13.13 0.67 -5.01
C GLY A 159 -12.79 1.47 -6.28
N ARG A 160 -11.61 1.24 -6.88
CA ARG A 160 -11.03 1.99 -8.02
C ARG A 160 -11.07 3.51 -7.83
N ARG A 161 -10.89 3.97 -6.59
CA ARG A 161 -11.19 5.34 -6.17
C ARG A 161 -10.18 6.35 -6.70
N PHE A 162 -10.65 7.58 -6.91
CA PHE A 162 -9.75 8.73 -7.09
C PHE A 162 -9.11 9.11 -5.74
N LEU A 163 -7.95 9.74 -5.80
CA LEU A 163 -7.21 10.24 -4.64
C LEU A 163 -7.83 11.55 -4.13
N THR A 164 -9.07 11.48 -3.63
CA THR A 164 -9.79 12.61 -3.03
C THR A 164 -10.82 12.14 -2.00
N TRP A 165 -10.97 12.90 -0.92
CA TRP A 165 -12.03 12.73 0.08
C TRP A 165 -13.31 13.49 -0.27
N GLN A 166 -13.30 14.25 -1.37
CA GLN A 166 -14.43 15.03 -1.82
C GLN A 166 -15.68 14.14 -1.98
N PRO A 167 -16.86 14.56 -1.50
CA PRO A 167 -18.10 13.82 -1.72
C PRO A 167 -18.47 13.74 -3.21
N ASP A 168 -19.07 12.63 -3.63
CA ASP A 168 -19.64 12.50 -4.97
C ASP A 168 -20.86 13.44 -5.16
N ASN A 169 -21.20 13.72 -6.42
CA ASN A 169 -22.31 14.59 -6.81
C ASN A 169 -22.10 16.05 -6.34
N LYS A 170 -20.89 16.56 -6.54
CA LYS A 170 -20.50 17.94 -6.22
C LYS A 170 -21.17 18.96 -7.16
N LEU A 171 -21.53 20.11 -6.62
CA LEU A 171 -21.91 21.29 -7.41
C LEU A 171 -20.66 21.96 -8.00
N VAL A 172 -20.63 22.13 -9.31
CA VAL A 172 -19.51 22.72 -10.06
C VAL A 172 -20.04 23.83 -10.95
N ARG A 173 -19.39 24.99 -10.91
CA ARG A 173 -19.73 26.11 -11.80
C ARG A 173 -19.13 25.91 -13.19
N VAL A 174 -19.69 26.64 -14.15
CA VAL A 174 -19.28 26.62 -15.56
C VAL A 174 -17.82 27.04 -15.75
N ASP A 175 -17.36 28.01 -14.94
CA ASP A 175 -16.03 28.61 -14.94
C ASP A 175 -15.07 28.02 -13.89
N GLN A 176 -15.52 27.01 -13.13
CA GLN A 176 -14.73 26.43 -12.04
C GLN A 176 -13.65 25.47 -12.57
N PRO A 177 -12.36 25.70 -12.23
CA PRO A 177 -11.33 24.70 -12.47
C PRO A 177 -11.57 23.50 -11.53
N GLU A 178 -11.52 22.28 -12.04
CA GLU A 178 -11.75 21.07 -11.23
C GLU A 178 -10.79 19.98 -11.68
N TRP A 179 -10.26 19.24 -10.71
CA TRP A 179 -9.23 18.23 -10.92
C TRP A 179 -9.56 16.95 -10.16
N LEU A 180 -9.21 15.80 -10.75
CA LEU A 180 -9.22 14.51 -10.08
C LEU A 180 -7.85 13.84 -10.24
N TYR A 181 -7.43 13.09 -9.22
CA TYR A 181 -6.13 12.44 -9.20
C TYR A 181 -6.32 10.92 -9.18
N PHE A 182 -5.60 10.20 -10.04
CA PHE A 182 -5.72 8.74 -10.16
C PHE A 182 -4.36 8.07 -10.20
N ILE A 183 -4.18 6.99 -9.45
CA ILE A 183 -2.95 6.21 -9.40
C ILE A 183 -3.06 4.93 -10.23
N THR A 184 -2.04 4.65 -11.04
CA THR A 184 -1.92 3.40 -11.82
C THR A 184 -1.13 2.34 -11.06
N ASN A 185 -1.58 1.99 -9.86
CA ASN A 185 -0.93 0.99 -9.00
C ASN A 185 -1.34 -0.46 -9.31
N PHE A 186 -1.71 -0.78 -10.54
CA PHE A 186 -2.30 -2.08 -10.88
C PHE A 186 -1.70 -2.71 -12.13
N ASP A 187 -1.84 -4.02 -12.20
CA ASP A 187 -1.39 -4.87 -13.31
C ASP A 187 -2.59 -5.61 -13.95
N PRO A 188 -2.67 -5.72 -15.29
CA PRO A 188 -1.79 -5.12 -16.29
C PRO A 188 -1.93 -3.59 -16.34
N THR A 189 -0.80 -2.89 -16.52
CA THR A 189 -0.82 -1.45 -16.78
C THR A 189 -1.34 -1.19 -18.19
N PRO A 190 -2.39 -0.35 -18.37
CA PRO A 190 -2.97 -0.09 -19.68
C PRO A 190 -1.99 0.69 -20.55
N SER A 191 -2.09 0.56 -21.88
CA SER A 191 -1.24 1.34 -22.79
C SER A 191 -1.72 2.80 -22.95
N GLU A 192 -3.03 3.01 -22.78
CA GLU A 192 -3.72 4.30 -22.92
C GLU A 192 -4.78 4.43 -21.83
N LEU A 193 -4.86 5.61 -21.19
CA LEU A 193 -5.98 5.98 -20.33
C LEU A 193 -6.85 7.00 -21.06
N ARG A 194 -8.16 6.77 -21.06
CA ARG A 194 -9.17 7.62 -21.69
C ARG A 194 -10.08 8.21 -20.64
N VAL A 195 -10.20 9.53 -20.63
CA VAL A 195 -11.17 10.27 -19.80
C VAL A 195 -12.52 10.20 -20.50
N ARG A 196 -13.42 9.41 -19.94
CA ARG A 196 -14.77 9.20 -20.46
C ARG A 196 -15.73 10.10 -19.73
N VAL A 197 -16.63 10.73 -20.49
CA VAL A 197 -17.64 11.63 -19.95
C VAL A 197 -19.00 11.20 -20.45
N ARG A 198 -19.96 11.17 -19.54
CA ARG A 198 -21.39 11.09 -19.87
C ARG A 198 -22.08 12.35 -19.41
N CYS A 199 -22.56 13.15 -20.35
CA CYS A 199 -23.36 14.32 -20.03
C CYS A 199 -24.86 13.98 -20.07
N LEU A 200 -25.61 14.64 -19.18
CA LEU A 200 -27.06 14.70 -19.15
C LEU A 200 -27.47 16.12 -19.52
N TYR A 201 -28.32 16.23 -20.52
CA TYR A 201 -28.84 17.49 -21.02
C TYR A 201 -30.16 17.86 -20.35
N ASP A 202 -30.55 19.13 -20.48
CA ASP A 202 -31.82 19.69 -20.00
C ASP A 202 -33.07 18.98 -20.55
N ASP A 203 -33.00 18.42 -21.75
CA ASP A 203 -34.04 17.61 -22.38
C ASP A 203 -34.06 16.13 -21.94
N ASN A 204 -33.30 15.78 -20.89
CA ASN A 204 -33.06 14.43 -20.38
C ASN A 204 -32.33 13.49 -21.35
N SER A 205 -31.85 13.96 -22.50
CA SER A 205 -31.00 13.15 -23.38
C SER A 205 -29.59 12.97 -22.76
N ARG A 206 -28.93 11.87 -23.12
CA ARG A 206 -27.60 11.53 -22.64
C ARG A 206 -26.66 11.29 -23.80
N GLU A 207 -25.43 11.75 -23.67
CA GLU A 207 -24.36 11.50 -24.64
C GLU A 207 -23.13 11.00 -23.87
N THR A 208 -22.38 10.07 -24.46
CA THR A 208 -21.13 9.58 -23.90
C THR A 208 -20.02 9.71 -24.93
N TYR A 209 -18.91 10.32 -24.54
CA TYR A 209 -17.76 10.55 -25.42
C TYR A 209 -16.44 10.49 -24.62
N THR A 210 -15.32 10.46 -25.34
CA THR A 210 -13.98 10.58 -24.74
C THR A 210 -13.56 12.04 -24.79
N ALA A 211 -13.32 12.65 -23.63
CA ALA A 211 -12.94 14.06 -23.52
C ALA A 211 -11.42 14.27 -23.64
N GLY A 212 -10.62 13.32 -23.17
CA GLY A 212 -9.17 13.38 -23.24
C GLY A 212 -8.55 11.99 -23.21
N THR A 213 -7.33 11.88 -23.70
CA THR A 213 -6.56 10.63 -23.70
C THR A 213 -5.11 10.90 -23.30
N ILE A 214 -4.48 9.90 -22.69
CA ILE A 214 -3.05 9.90 -22.41
C ILE A 214 -2.47 8.53 -22.80
N SER A 215 -1.39 8.54 -23.55
CA SER A 215 -0.69 7.34 -24.04
C SER A 215 0.64 7.17 -23.31
N ASN A 216 1.21 5.96 -23.37
CA ASN A 216 2.41 5.56 -22.61
C ASN A 216 2.18 5.71 -21.09
N VAL A 217 1.07 5.14 -20.64
CA VAL A 217 0.72 5.11 -19.22
C VAL A 217 1.75 4.25 -18.49
N SER A 218 2.22 4.78 -17.39
CA SER A 218 3.32 4.23 -16.61
C SER A 218 2.77 3.59 -15.34
N PHE A 219 3.38 2.49 -14.92
CA PHE A 219 3.05 1.83 -13.66
C PHE A 219 3.48 2.71 -12.47
N MET A 220 2.71 2.68 -11.38
CA MET A 220 2.99 3.41 -10.13
C MET A 220 3.10 4.94 -10.27
N THR A 221 2.30 5.50 -11.17
CA THR A 221 2.29 6.93 -11.49
C THR A 221 0.94 7.54 -11.17
N VAL A 222 0.94 8.77 -10.66
CA VAL A 222 -0.30 9.54 -10.43
C VAL A 222 -0.56 10.50 -11.57
N TYR A 223 -1.81 10.54 -12.02
CA TYR A 223 -2.29 11.38 -13.11
C TYR A 223 -3.29 12.40 -12.58
N ALA A 224 -3.07 13.68 -12.90
CA ALA A 224 -4.00 14.77 -12.65
C ALA A 224 -4.90 14.96 -13.88
N LEU A 225 -6.20 14.81 -13.68
CA LEU A 225 -7.24 14.82 -14.70
C LEU A 225 -8.01 16.13 -14.59
N PRO A 226 -7.99 17.00 -15.62
CA PRO A 226 -8.84 18.18 -15.62
C PRO A 226 -10.28 17.77 -15.91
N VAL A 227 -11.18 18.04 -14.97
CA VAL A 227 -12.60 17.64 -15.04
C VAL A 227 -13.55 18.85 -14.95
N SER A 228 -13.03 20.05 -15.21
CA SER A 228 -13.85 21.26 -15.40
C SER A 228 -14.71 21.15 -16.65
N MET A 229 -15.82 21.90 -16.69
CA MET A 229 -16.70 21.90 -17.86
C MET A 229 -16.00 22.36 -19.14
N GLU A 230 -15.10 23.33 -19.02
CA GLU A 230 -14.28 23.80 -20.13
C GLU A 230 -13.31 22.72 -20.62
N ALA A 231 -12.56 22.08 -19.71
CA ALA A 231 -11.57 21.06 -20.08
C ALA A 231 -12.20 19.81 -20.69
N LEU A 232 -13.40 19.43 -20.23
CA LEU A 232 -14.15 18.30 -20.78
C LEU A 232 -14.87 18.64 -22.09
N GLY A 233 -14.79 19.90 -22.57
CA GLY A 233 -15.47 20.35 -23.78
C GLY A 233 -16.99 20.32 -23.67
N LEU A 234 -17.52 20.43 -22.44
CA LEU A 234 -18.96 20.43 -22.15
C LEU A 234 -19.63 21.74 -22.55
N LEU A 235 -18.89 22.85 -22.54
CA LEU A 235 -19.38 24.19 -22.93
C LEU A 235 -19.66 24.31 -24.43
N ASN A 236 -18.99 23.50 -25.24
CA ASN A 236 -19.10 23.49 -26.70
C ASN A 236 -20.18 22.51 -27.20
N ARG A 237 -20.94 21.90 -26.29
CA ARG A 237 -22.01 20.96 -26.66
C ARG A 237 -23.21 21.72 -27.22
N PRO A 238 -23.97 21.11 -28.14
CA PRO A 238 -25.11 21.78 -28.78
C PRO A 238 -26.29 22.02 -27.83
N LYS A 239 -26.33 21.34 -26.68
CA LYS A 239 -27.40 21.41 -25.69
C LYS A 239 -26.82 21.78 -24.32
N THR A 240 -27.65 22.38 -23.47
CA THR A 240 -27.25 22.77 -22.12
C THR A 240 -27.08 21.55 -21.23
N VAL A 241 -25.86 21.36 -20.72
CA VAL A 241 -25.53 20.27 -19.79
C VAL A 241 -25.98 20.65 -18.38
N ILE A 242 -26.74 19.78 -17.72
CA ILE A 242 -27.21 19.98 -16.33
C ILE A 242 -26.45 19.12 -15.32
N ARG A 243 -25.91 17.98 -15.77
CA ARG A 243 -25.14 17.04 -14.96
C ARG A 243 -24.16 16.29 -15.86
N TYR A 244 -23.01 15.91 -15.34
CA TYR A 244 -22.09 15.03 -16.05
C TYR A 244 -21.43 14.01 -15.11
N GLU A 245 -21.05 12.87 -15.68
CA GLU A 245 -20.32 11.79 -15.02
C GLU A 245 -18.97 11.63 -15.70
N VAL A 246 -17.91 11.37 -14.91
CA VAL A 246 -16.53 11.21 -15.38
C VAL A 246 -15.95 9.92 -14.82
N TRP A 247 -15.30 9.14 -15.68
CA TRP A 247 -14.53 7.96 -15.30
C TRP A 247 -13.37 7.74 -16.27
N LEU A 248 -12.44 6.86 -15.90
CA LEU A 248 -11.34 6.41 -16.74
C LEU A 248 -11.65 5.04 -17.35
N SER A 249 -11.27 4.87 -18.61
CA SER A 249 -11.24 3.56 -19.27
C SER A 249 -9.89 3.29 -19.93
N ASN A 250 -9.57 2.02 -20.15
CA ASN A 250 -8.41 1.59 -20.92
C ASN A 250 -8.64 1.70 -22.45
N GLU A 251 -7.67 1.23 -23.24
CA GLU A 251 -7.71 1.16 -24.70
C GLU A 251 -8.88 0.33 -25.24
N ALA A 252 -9.32 -0.68 -24.49
CA ALA A 252 -10.44 -1.57 -24.80
C ALA A 252 -11.80 -1.01 -24.32
N GLN A 253 -11.83 0.21 -23.77
CA GLN A 253 -13.01 0.86 -23.19
C GLN A 253 -13.56 0.16 -21.93
N GLU A 254 -12.73 -0.65 -21.26
CA GLU A 254 -13.05 -1.20 -19.96
C GLU A 254 -12.76 -0.17 -18.87
N VAL A 255 -13.66 -0.06 -17.89
CA VAL A 255 -13.60 0.93 -16.81
C VAL A 255 -12.49 0.55 -15.83
N VAL A 256 -11.61 1.50 -15.52
CA VAL A 256 -10.49 1.31 -14.56
C VAL A 256 -10.61 2.16 -13.29
N SER A 257 -11.49 3.17 -13.27
CA SER A 257 -11.73 4.01 -12.09
C SER A 257 -13.18 3.91 -11.59
N GLU A 258 -13.46 4.47 -10.43
CA GLU A 258 -14.82 4.84 -10.02
C GLU A 258 -15.41 5.89 -10.97
N THR A 259 -16.73 6.03 -10.95
CA THR A 259 -17.43 7.09 -11.68
C THR A 259 -17.76 8.21 -10.71
N ARG A 260 -17.33 9.44 -11.02
CA ARG A 260 -17.66 10.65 -10.27
C ARG A 260 -18.71 11.46 -11.02
N SER A 261 -19.70 11.95 -10.30
CA SER A 261 -20.78 12.76 -10.85
C SER A 261 -20.73 14.20 -10.35
N TYR A 262 -21.12 15.12 -11.23
CA TYR A 262 -21.08 16.56 -10.99
C TYR A 262 -22.37 17.22 -11.46
N GLN A 263 -22.91 18.11 -10.64
CA GLN A 263 -24.09 18.91 -10.94
C GLN A 263 -23.67 20.32 -11.34
N VAL A 264 -24.26 20.84 -12.41
CA VAL A 264 -23.91 22.17 -12.91
C VAL A 264 -24.62 23.25 -12.09
N TRP A 265 -23.84 24.15 -11.49
CA TRP A 265 -24.33 25.26 -10.69
C TRP A 265 -24.43 26.53 -11.54
N ASN A 266 -25.64 26.82 -12.02
CA ASN A 266 -25.92 27.92 -12.96
C ASN A 266 -26.36 29.24 -12.30
N GLU A 267 -26.39 29.32 -10.98
CA GLU A 267 -26.77 30.55 -10.28
C GLU A 267 -25.72 31.65 -10.49
N HIS A 268 -26.17 32.89 -10.59
CA HIS A 268 -25.29 34.04 -10.70
C HIS A 268 -24.92 34.54 -9.30
N PHE A 269 -23.63 34.77 -9.08
CA PHE A 269 -23.10 35.38 -7.87
C PHE A 269 -22.24 36.58 -8.25
N GLU A 270 -22.30 37.64 -7.44
CA GLU A 270 -21.56 38.88 -7.69
C GLU A 270 -20.05 38.65 -7.55
N THR A 271 -19.64 37.85 -6.56
CA THR A 271 -18.24 37.54 -6.25
C THR A 271 -18.03 36.04 -6.23
N VAL A 272 -17.16 35.54 -7.11
CA VAL A 272 -16.75 34.13 -7.14
C VAL A 272 -15.24 34.04 -7.10
N LYS A 273 -14.73 33.21 -6.19
CA LYS A 273 -13.30 32.87 -6.12
C LYS A 273 -13.13 31.37 -5.95
N TYR A 274 -12.09 30.82 -6.57
CA TYR A 274 -11.74 29.41 -6.46
C TYR A 274 -10.47 29.25 -5.64
N LEU A 275 -10.53 28.37 -4.66
CA LEU A 275 -9.38 27.96 -3.86
C LEU A 275 -9.00 26.55 -4.29
N LEU A 276 -7.74 26.35 -4.62
CA LEU A 276 -7.14 25.04 -4.77
C LEU A 276 -6.35 24.74 -3.51
N TYR A 277 -6.54 23.57 -2.91
CA TYR A 277 -5.79 23.16 -1.72
C TYR A 277 -5.33 21.70 -1.86
N GLN A 278 -4.25 21.34 -1.18
CA GLN A 278 -3.71 19.99 -1.22
C GLN A 278 -4.51 19.06 -0.30
N ASN A 279 -5.10 18.01 -0.84
CA ASN A 279 -5.85 17.03 -0.05
C ASN A 279 -4.90 16.05 0.67
N GLY A 280 -5.42 15.31 1.67
CA GLY A 280 -4.63 14.35 2.43
C GLY A 280 -4.03 13.20 1.60
N LEU A 281 -4.59 12.91 0.42
CA LEU A 281 -4.18 11.80 -0.46
C LEU A 281 -3.15 12.20 -1.53
N GLY A 282 -2.60 13.42 -1.45
CA GLY A 282 -1.51 13.90 -2.31
C GLY A 282 -1.99 14.56 -3.61
N GLY A 283 -3.29 14.67 -3.84
CA GLY A 283 -3.88 15.45 -4.93
C GLY A 283 -4.25 16.87 -4.49
N TYR A 284 -4.87 17.63 -5.39
CA TYR A 284 -5.50 18.90 -5.06
C TYR A 284 -7.00 18.84 -5.31
N ASP A 285 -7.76 19.48 -4.44
CA ASP A 285 -9.19 19.69 -4.64
C ASP A 285 -9.49 21.18 -4.78
N THR A 286 -10.51 21.51 -5.58
CA THR A 286 -10.99 22.89 -5.73
C THR A 286 -12.21 23.15 -4.84
N LEU A 287 -12.29 24.31 -4.21
CA LEU A 287 -13.50 24.82 -3.58
C LEU A 287 -13.93 26.15 -4.22
N ALA A 288 -15.23 26.29 -4.43
CA ALA A 288 -15.84 27.55 -4.86
C ALA A 288 -16.31 28.35 -3.65
N PHE A 289 -15.96 29.62 -3.62
CA PHE A 289 -16.44 30.59 -2.66
C PHE A 289 -17.32 31.59 -3.40
N VAL A 290 -18.63 31.51 -3.15
CA VAL A 290 -19.65 32.32 -3.83
C VAL A 290 -20.30 33.37 -2.93
N GLY A 291 -19.91 33.43 -1.66
CA GLY A 291 -20.39 34.40 -0.69
C GLY A 291 -19.56 35.69 -0.67
N ASN A 292 -19.68 36.43 0.44
CA ASN A 292 -18.97 37.69 0.64
C ASN A 292 -17.45 37.51 0.55
N LEU A 293 -16.84 38.41 -0.22
CA LEU A 293 -15.41 38.58 -0.40
C LEU A 293 -14.96 39.84 0.37
N VAL A 294 -14.07 39.68 1.34
CA VAL A 294 -13.47 40.82 2.05
C VAL A 294 -11.97 40.76 1.91
N GLU A 295 -11.40 41.77 1.27
CA GLU A 295 -9.95 41.96 1.18
C GLU A 295 -9.52 43.14 2.04
N SER A 296 -8.48 42.96 2.84
CA SER A 296 -7.94 44.01 3.71
C SER A 296 -6.41 44.00 3.68
N VAL A 297 -5.80 45.15 4.02
CA VAL A 297 -4.34 45.26 4.14
C VAL A 297 -3.99 45.68 5.56
N LYS A 298 -3.29 44.81 6.29
CA LYS A 298 -2.71 45.12 7.59
C LYS A 298 -1.27 45.56 7.40
N VAL A 299 -0.87 46.63 8.05
CA VAL A 299 0.50 47.18 7.92
C VAL A 299 1.22 47.10 9.25
N SER A 300 2.36 46.42 9.28
CA SER A 300 3.31 46.46 10.39
C SER A 300 4.39 47.51 10.12
N ARG A 301 4.75 48.30 11.14
CA ARG A 301 5.77 49.36 11.04
C ARG A 301 6.83 49.13 12.09
N SER A 302 8.08 49.04 11.66
CA SER A 302 9.25 49.04 12.56
C SER A 302 9.68 50.49 12.79
N LEU A 303 9.66 50.92 14.05
CA LEU A 303 10.03 52.27 14.48
C LEU A 303 11.44 52.25 15.07
N VAL A 304 12.24 53.28 14.75
CA VAL A 304 13.55 53.53 15.34
C VAL A 304 13.53 54.92 15.96
N SER A 305 13.78 54.97 17.26
CA SER A 305 13.93 56.23 17.99
C SER A 305 15.38 56.70 17.92
N ARG A 306 15.58 57.95 17.52
CA ARG A 306 16.89 58.60 17.48
C ARG A 306 17.06 59.48 18.72
N PHE A 307 18.15 59.28 19.46
CA PHE A 307 18.51 60.20 20.54
C PHE A 307 18.86 61.57 19.94
N VAL A 308 18.10 62.59 20.33
CA VAL A 308 18.37 63.99 20.00
C VAL A 308 18.90 64.64 21.27
N GLY A 309 20.09 65.27 21.18
CA GLY A 309 20.71 65.95 22.33
C GLY A 309 19.93 67.20 22.78
N TYR A 310 20.56 68.05 23.58
CA TYR A 310 19.91 69.26 24.13
C TYR A 310 19.52 70.33 23.08
N ASP A 311 20.13 70.32 21.89
CA ASP A 311 19.82 71.23 20.77
C ASP A 311 18.71 70.66 19.87
N TYR A 312 17.48 70.58 20.38
CA TYR A 312 16.35 70.06 19.61
C TYR A 312 15.82 71.11 18.60
N LEU A 313 15.69 70.70 17.33
CA LEU A 313 15.01 71.49 16.30
C LEU A 313 13.58 70.93 16.14
N PRO A 314 12.51 71.76 16.17
CA PRO A 314 11.12 71.30 16.03
C PRO A 314 10.78 70.59 14.71
N THR A 315 11.68 70.66 13.72
CA THR A 315 11.53 70.03 12.40
C THR A 315 12.06 68.59 12.37
N VAL A 316 12.71 68.13 13.43
CA VAL A 316 13.32 66.81 13.52
C VAL A 316 12.35 65.81 14.14
N ALA A 317 12.02 64.74 13.41
CA ALA A 317 11.30 63.60 13.96
C ALA A 317 12.25 62.72 14.80
N GLU A 318 11.86 62.45 16.05
CA GLU A 318 12.60 61.58 16.97
C GLU A 318 12.35 60.10 16.67
N ASP A 319 11.12 59.77 16.26
CA ASP A 319 10.74 58.43 15.80
C ASP A 319 10.67 58.41 14.27
N LEU A 320 11.45 57.50 13.67
CA LEU A 320 11.49 57.26 12.23
C LEU A 320 10.93 55.87 11.93
N ILE A 321 10.17 55.76 10.85
CA ILE A 321 9.74 54.47 10.32
C ILE A 321 10.91 53.89 9.51
N ASN A 322 11.49 52.79 9.99
CA ASN A 322 12.60 52.12 9.32
C ASN A 322 12.11 51.16 8.23
N GLU A 323 11.07 50.39 8.54
CA GLU A 323 10.51 49.39 7.62
C GLU A 323 8.99 49.33 7.73
N VAL A 324 8.33 49.14 6.60
CA VAL A 324 6.89 48.95 6.50
C VAL A 324 6.61 47.67 5.72
N THR A 325 5.94 46.73 6.36
CA THR A 325 5.55 45.46 5.75
C THR A 325 4.04 45.38 5.71
N GLY A 326 3.46 45.23 4.51
CA GLY A 326 2.04 45.02 4.30
C GLY A 326 1.71 43.53 4.21
N GLU A 327 0.71 43.11 4.99
CA GLU A 327 0.08 41.80 4.93
C GLU A 327 -1.34 41.96 4.37
N ARG A 328 -1.58 41.43 3.17
CA ARG A 328 -2.92 41.38 2.58
C ARG A 328 -3.66 40.17 3.15
N GLN A 329 -4.84 40.40 3.70
CA GLN A 329 -5.74 39.38 4.20
C GLN A 329 -6.98 39.28 3.31
N LEU A 330 -7.41 38.05 3.10
CA LEU A 330 -8.52 37.67 2.23
C LEU A 330 -9.48 36.79 3.03
N SER A 331 -10.70 37.25 3.24
CA SER A 331 -11.77 36.44 3.83
C SER A 331 -12.73 36.00 2.74
N LEU A 332 -12.86 34.69 2.58
CA LEU A 332 -13.69 34.03 1.59
C LEU A 332 -14.84 33.30 2.26
N THR A 333 -16.05 33.47 1.75
CA THR A 333 -17.24 32.80 2.28
C THR A 333 -17.73 31.75 1.30
N LEU A 334 -17.89 30.50 1.76
CA LEU A 334 -18.27 29.37 0.88
C LEU A 334 -19.61 29.64 0.17
N GLY A 335 -20.57 30.22 0.90
CA GLY A 335 -21.89 30.56 0.39
C GLY A 335 -22.79 29.33 0.22
N GLY A 336 -24.04 29.42 0.69
CA GLY A 336 -25.06 28.39 0.48
C GLY A 336 -25.06 27.27 1.52
N ARG A 337 -26.02 26.34 1.41
CA ARG A 337 -26.24 25.27 2.39
C ARG A 337 -25.22 24.14 2.22
N ILE A 338 -24.22 24.08 3.09
CA ILE A 338 -23.23 22.99 3.15
C ILE A 338 -23.90 21.71 3.69
N SER A 339 -23.83 20.62 2.93
CA SER A 339 -24.32 19.31 3.38
C SER A 339 -23.47 18.72 4.52
N GLU A 340 -24.01 17.78 5.28
CA GLU A 340 -23.27 17.06 6.34
C GLU A 340 -21.96 16.44 5.83
N ARG A 341 -22.01 15.74 4.68
CA ARG A 341 -20.82 15.14 4.07
C ARG A 341 -19.76 16.17 3.68
N GLN A 342 -20.17 17.33 3.17
CA GLN A 342 -19.24 18.41 2.84
C GLN A 342 -18.61 19.03 4.10
N ARG A 343 -19.34 19.14 5.22
CA ARG A 343 -18.78 19.61 6.49
C ARG A 343 -17.67 18.70 7.00
N SER A 344 -17.89 17.38 6.97
CA SER A 344 -16.86 16.42 7.39
C SER A 344 -15.65 16.45 6.46
N TYR A 345 -15.87 16.60 5.15
CA TYR A 345 -14.81 16.76 4.16
C TYR A 345 -13.95 18.02 4.38
N LEU A 346 -14.53 19.14 4.84
CA LEU A 346 -13.76 20.36 5.15
C LEU A 346 -12.71 20.17 6.26
N GLN A 347 -12.74 19.08 7.02
CA GLN A 347 -11.65 18.73 7.94
C GLN A 347 -10.35 18.45 7.18
N ASP A 348 -10.42 17.83 6.01
CA ASP A 348 -9.25 17.58 5.15
C ASP A 348 -8.57 18.89 4.74
N LEU A 349 -9.36 19.93 4.47
CA LEU A 349 -8.84 21.27 4.18
C LEU A 349 -8.03 21.87 5.33
N LEU A 350 -8.37 21.57 6.59
CA LEU A 350 -7.65 22.10 7.76
C LEU A 350 -6.26 21.48 7.91
N PHE A 351 -6.10 20.24 7.45
CA PHE A 351 -4.82 19.54 7.47
C PHE A 351 -3.98 19.80 6.20
N SER A 352 -4.50 20.59 5.26
CA SER A 352 -3.77 20.97 4.05
C SER A 352 -2.55 21.84 4.38
N GLN A 353 -1.45 21.55 3.69
CA GLN A 353 -0.19 22.31 3.81
C GLN A 353 -0.10 23.44 2.77
N GLU A 354 -0.88 23.36 1.69
CA GLU A 354 -0.79 24.29 0.57
C GLU A 354 -2.17 24.82 0.15
N PHE A 355 -2.22 26.11 -0.19
CA PHE A 355 -3.42 26.81 -0.60
C PHE A 355 -3.10 27.78 -1.72
N TYR A 356 -3.91 27.78 -2.77
CA TYR A 356 -3.75 28.65 -3.93
C TYR A 356 -5.08 29.29 -4.31
N LEU A 357 -5.07 30.59 -4.56
CA LEU A 357 -6.19 31.31 -5.15
C LEU A 357 -6.06 31.28 -6.68
N ALA A 358 -7.15 30.96 -7.38
CA ALA A 358 -7.21 31.12 -8.83
C ALA A 358 -7.42 32.59 -9.22
N ASP A 359 -6.39 33.24 -9.75
CA ASP A 359 -6.48 34.64 -10.21
C ASP A 359 -5.50 34.91 -11.37
N GLY A 360 -5.81 34.37 -12.56
CA GLY A 360 -4.94 34.39 -13.74
C GLY A 360 -3.68 33.52 -13.64
N GLU A 361 -3.25 33.21 -12.41
CA GLU A 361 -2.24 32.23 -12.01
C GLU A 361 -2.66 31.64 -10.64
N TRP A 362 -1.93 30.62 -10.17
CA TRP A 362 -2.07 30.11 -8.80
C TRP A 362 -1.33 31.03 -7.82
N ILE A 363 -2.09 31.81 -7.04
CA ILE A 363 -1.51 32.71 -6.04
C ILE A 363 -1.45 32.01 -4.68
N PRO A 364 -0.26 31.80 -4.09
CA PRO A 364 -0.15 31.10 -2.82
C PRO A 364 -0.74 31.91 -1.65
N LEU A 365 -1.51 31.22 -0.82
CA LEU A 365 -2.16 31.73 0.39
C LEU A 365 -1.66 30.98 1.63
N MET A 366 -1.74 31.62 2.78
CA MET A 366 -1.56 30.99 4.09
C MET A 366 -2.85 31.12 4.91
N PRO A 367 -3.33 30.05 5.55
CA PRO A 367 -4.51 30.11 6.40
C PRO A 367 -4.22 30.96 7.64
N LEU A 368 -5.23 31.70 8.10
CA LEU A 368 -5.21 32.44 9.37
C LEU A 368 -6.15 31.82 10.43
N PHE A 369 -6.89 30.78 10.06
CA PHE A 369 -7.70 29.99 10.98
C PHE A 369 -6.87 28.86 11.60
N ASP A 370 -7.20 28.51 12.84
CA ASP A 370 -6.56 27.46 13.64
C ASP A 370 -7.52 26.33 14.04
N GLY A 371 -8.81 26.46 13.71
CA GLY A 371 -9.81 25.46 14.02
C GLY A 371 -11.10 25.60 13.20
N TYR A 372 -11.91 24.57 13.23
CA TYR A 372 -13.22 24.51 12.56
C TYR A 372 -14.21 23.73 13.41
N VAL A 373 -15.43 24.25 13.49
CA VAL A 373 -16.54 23.56 14.16
C VAL A 373 -17.15 22.55 13.18
N THR A 374 -16.84 21.28 13.39
CA THR A 374 -17.27 20.16 12.54
C THR A 374 -18.74 19.82 12.75
N GLU A 375 -19.20 19.82 14.00
CA GLU A 375 -20.57 19.52 14.41
C GLU A 375 -21.07 20.51 15.46
N ASN A 376 -22.01 21.36 15.06
CA ASN A 376 -22.81 22.17 15.97
C ASN A 376 -24.22 22.32 15.41
N VAL A 377 -25.20 21.73 16.10
CA VAL A 377 -26.61 21.71 15.67
C VAL A 377 -27.24 23.12 15.74
N ASP A 378 -26.76 23.97 16.67
CA ASP A 378 -27.27 25.32 16.88
C ASP A 378 -26.76 26.33 15.84
N GLU A 379 -25.74 25.96 15.04
CA GLU A 379 -25.15 26.80 13.97
C GLU A 379 -25.83 26.62 12.60
N TRP A 380 -27.04 26.05 12.57
CA TRP A 380 -27.74 25.77 11.31
C TRP A 380 -28.65 26.93 10.87
N PRO A 381 -28.58 27.45 9.62
CA PRO A 381 -27.60 27.26 8.55
C PRO A 381 -26.70 28.51 8.40
N ILE A 382 -25.44 28.45 8.85
CA ILE A 382 -24.51 29.58 8.76
C ILE A 382 -23.52 29.40 7.61
N ASP A 383 -23.36 30.46 6.81
CA ASP A 383 -22.28 30.59 5.82
C ASP A 383 -20.91 30.57 6.51
N ARG A 384 -20.01 29.69 6.05
CA ARG A 384 -18.66 29.58 6.62
C ARG A 384 -17.71 30.54 5.91
N THR A 385 -17.02 31.37 6.68
CA THR A 385 -15.95 32.26 6.20
C THR A 385 -14.59 31.72 6.63
N LEU A 386 -13.67 31.65 5.68
CA LEU A 386 -12.27 31.28 5.89
C LEU A 386 -11.38 32.48 5.57
N THR A 387 -10.49 32.80 6.50
CA THR A 387 -9.57 33.93 6.35
C THR A 387 -8.16 33.43 6.06
N PHE A 388 -7.54 34.06 5.07
CA PHE A 388 -6.20 33.77 4.57
C PHE A 388 -5.38 35.05 4.52
N ARG A 389 -4.06 34.92 4.45
CA ARG A 389 -3.16 35.98 4.01
C ARG A 389 -2.42 35.56 2.75
N TYR A 390 -2.04 36.51 1.90
CA TYR A 390 -1.17 36.22 0.77
C TYR A 390 0.23 35.83 1.26
N ALA A 391 0.82 34.78 0.71
CA ALA A 391 2.15 34.31 1.15
C ALA A 391 3.27 35.29 0.78
N ASN A 392 3.08 36.05 -0.30
CA ASN A 392 4.05 37.05 -0.76
C ASN A 392 3.86 38.38 0.00
N ALA A 393 4.91 38.83 0.69
CA ALA A 393 4.92 40.13 1.36
C ALA A 393 4.87 41.29 0.35
N GLN A 394 4.15 42.35 0.68
CA GLN A 394 4.15 43.59 -0.09
C GLN A 394 4.77 44.73 0.72
N SER A 395 5.78 45.39 0.16
CA SER A 395 6.39 46.58 0.76
C SER A 395 5.92 47.88 0.13
N ARG A 396 5.41 47.83 -1.11
CA ARG A 396 5.00 49.00 -1.89
C ARG A 396 3.74 48.71 -2.70
N TYR A 397 2.90 49.72 -2.85
CA TYR A 397 1.77 49.70 -3.78
C TYR A 397 2.22 50.14 -5.18
N SER A 398 1.72 49.47 -6.21
CA SER A 398 1.91 49.84 -7.61
C SER A 398 0.67 49.44 -8.41
N SER A 399 0.19 50.33 -9.27
CA SER A 399 -0.94 50.10 -10.18
C SER A 399 -0.48 49.94 -11.64
N LEU A 400 0.76 49.50 -11.85
CA LEU A 400 1.32 49.32 -13.19
C LEU A 400 0.62 48.16 -13.90
N PRO A 401 0.31 48.29 -15.20
CA PRO A 401 -0.23 47.18 -15.98
C PRO A 401 0.79 46.05 -16.10
N ARG A 402 0.31 44.80 -16.15
CA ARG A 402 1.17 43.62 -16.35
C ARG A 402 1.74 43.66 -17.77
N ILE A 403 3.06 43.69 -17.88
CA ILE A 403 3.77 43.60 -19.17
C ILE A 403 4.26 42.16 -19.34
N ALA A 404 4.07 41.57 -20.52
CA ALA A 404 4.62 40.26 -20.84
C ALA A 404 6.16 40.33 -20.82
N LYS A 405 6.80 39.43 -20.10
CA LYS A 405 8.26 39.38 -20.03
C LYS A 405 8.80 38.90 -21.38
N GLU A 406 9.66 39.68 -22.02
CA GLU A 406 10.38 39.21 -23.21
C GLU A 406 11.30 38.04 -22.82
N SER A 407 11.01 36.85 -23.33
CA SER A 407 11.81 35.64 -23.10
C SER A 407 12.54 35.23 -24.37
N ARG A 408 13.84 34.92 -24.25
CA ARG A 408 14.58 34.27 -25.34
C ARG A 408 13.93 32.91 -25.67
N PRO A 409 13.80 32.53 -26.95
CA PRO A 409 13.23 31.23 -27.32
C PRO A 409 14.05 30.07 -26.74
N THR A 410 13.34 29.11 -26.14
CA THR A 410 13.94 27.94 -25.48
C THR A 410 13.23 26.66 -25.91
N SER A 411 13.92 25.52 -25.81
CA SER A 411 13.34 24.19 -26.01
C SER A 411 13.93 23.20 -25.00
N TRP A 412 13.47 21.94 -25.06
CA TRP A 412 13.86 20.85 -24.18
C TRP A 412 14.59 19.75 -24.96
N ARG A 413 15.61 19.14 -24.35
CA ARG A 413 16.33 17.98 -24.88
C ARG A 413 16.59 16.95 -23.80
N GLU A 414 16.90 15.72 -24.19
CA GLU A 414 17.25 14.63 -23.27
C GLU A 414 18.41 14.99 -22.33
N TRP A 415 18.32 14.54 -21.08
CA TRP A 415 19.36 14.71 -20.07
C TRP A 415 19.78 13.38 -19.46
N THR A 416 18.83 12.58 -18.99
CA THR A 416 19.06 11.24 -18.41
C THR A 416 18.13 10.22 -19.05
N THR A 417 18.62 8.98 -19.25
CA THR A 417 17.84 7.88 -19.84
C THR A 417 18.02 6.58 -19.05
N SER A 418 17.01 5.71 -19.10
CA SER A 418 17.04 4.36 -18.51
C SER A 418 16.15 3.40 -19.31
N CYS A 419 16.19 2.11 -18.96
CA CYS A 419 15.25 1.14 -19.51
C CYS A 419 13.93 1.19 -18.72
N GLU A 420 12.80 1.10 -19.42
CA GLU A 420 11.48 1.02 -18.79
C GLU A 420 11.33 -0.33 -18.08
N ILE A 421 10.84 -0.30 -16.83
CA ILE A 421 10.62 -1.47 -15.99
C ILE A 421 9.11 -1.72 -15.88
N GLY A 422 8.68 -2.94 -16.16
CA GLY A 422 7.30 -3.40 -16.03
C GLY A 422 6.92 -3.74 -14.58
N ALA A 423 5.64 -4.03 -14.35
CA ALA A 423 5.09 -4.30 -13.01
C ALA A 423 5.72 -5.52 -12.31
N ASN A 424 6.20 -6.50 -13.07
CA ASN A 424 6.93 -7.67 -12.58
C ASN A 424 8.43 -7.42 -12.37
N GLY A 425 8.92 -6.19 -12.55
CA GLY A 425 10.32 -5.82 -12.39
C GLY A 425 11.23 -6.19 -13.56
N LEU A 426 10.69 -6.68 -14.68
CA LEU A 426 11.45 -6.93 -15.91
C LEU A 426 11.52 -5.67 -16.79
N ARG A 427 12.57 -5.55 -17.59
CA ARG A 427 12.64 -4.53 -18.65
C ARG A 427 11.62 -4.82 -19.76
N THR A 428 11.02 -3.76 -20.33
CA THR A 428 9.95 -3.90 -21.34
C THR A 428 10.43 -3.96 -22.80
N GLY A 429 11.73 -3.79 -23.08
CA GLY A 429 12.26 -3.61 -24.44
C GLY A 429 12.35 -2.15 -24.90
N ARG A 430 11.93 -1.19 -24.05
CA ARG A 430 11.85 0.22 -24.41
C ARG A 430 12.81 1.06 -23.57
N ARG A 431 13.41 2.05 -24.20
CA ARG A 431 14.21 3.09 -23.54
C ARG A 431 13.35 4.31 -23.28
N ILE A 432 13.53 4.88 -22.09
CA ILE A 432 12.84 6.07 -21.63
C ILE A 432 13.85 7.18 -21.32
N VAL A 433 13.45 8.41 -21.61
CA VAL A 433 14.13 9.61 -21.08
C VAL A 433 13.48 9.88 -19.74
N ASN A 434 14.27 10.02 -18.68
CA ASN A 434 13.78 10.31 -17.32
C ASN A 434 13.62 11.81 -17.13
N GLU A 435 14.63 12.59 -17.55
CA GLU A 435 14.66 14.04 -17.38
C GLU A 435 15.05 14.76 -18.68
N LEU A 436 14.52 15.97 -18.83
CA LEU A 436 14.81 16.91 -19.89
C LEU A 436 15.53 18.13 -19.31
N VAL A 437 16.44 18.71 -20.08
CA VAL A 437 17.12 19.98 -19.76
C VAL A 437 16.69 21.08 -20.72
N LYS A 438 16.46 22.29 -20.19
CA LYS A 438 16.09 23.47 -20.97
C LYS A 438 17.32 24.11 -21.61
N TYR A 439 17.24 24.39 -22.91
CA TYR A 439 18.31 25.03 -23.67
C TYR A 439 17.77 26.18 -24.53
N TYR A 440 18.63 27.14 -24.88
CA TYR A 440 18.27 28.23 -25.77
C TYR A 440 18.32 27.80 -27.24
N LEU A 441 17.29 28.12 -28.03
CA LEU A 441 17.21 27.72 -29.44
C LEU A 441 18.23 28.43 -30.33
N ASP A 442 18.63 29.64 -29.96
CA ASP A 442 19.59 30.47 -30.71
C ASP A 442 21.05 30.00 -30.47
N SER A 443 21.45 29.74 -29.23
CA SER A 443 22.84 29.40 -28.87
C SER A 443 23.08 27.91 -28.63
N GLY A 444 22.05 27.09 -28.43
CA GLY A 444 22.19 25.67 -28.08
C GLY A 444 22.70 25.41 -26.65
N GLU A 445 22.97 26.48 -25.88
CA GLU A 445 23.47 26.41 -24.52
C GLU A 445 22.34 26.10 -23.53
N ASN A 446 22.68 25.38 -22.46
CA ASN A 446 21.74 25.16 -21.36
C ASN A 446 21.39 26.50 -20.70
N VAL A 447 20.12 26.68 -20.36
CA VAL A 447 19.67 27.80 -19.54
C VAL A 447 20.39 27.72 -18.19
N ARG A 448 20.87 28.87 -17.68
CA ARG A 448 21.53 28.98 -16.37
C ARG A 448 20.67 29.83 -15.42
N PRO A 449 20.42 29.39 -14.18
CA PRO A 449 20.75 28.07 -13.61
C PRO A 449 20.12 26.92 -14.40
N LEU A 450 20.68 25.70 -14.31
CA LEU A 450 20.13 24.55 -15.03
C LEU A 450 18.67 24.36 -14.64
N ILE A 451 17.79 24.36 -15.64
CA ILE A 451 16.37 24.06 -15.47
C ILE A 451 16.16 22.67 -16.07
N THR A 452 15.86 21.71 -15.21
CA THR A 452 15.49 20.35 -15.60
C THR A 452 14.03 20.08 -15.24
N LYS A 453 13.43 19.09 -15.90
CA LYS A 453 12.10 18.57 -15.54
C LYS A 453 11.99 17.10 -15.90
N ALA A 454 11.06 16.38 -15.28
CA ALA A 454 10.74 15.01 -15.67
C ALA A 454 10.14 14.96 -17.08
N ASN A 455 10.52 13.95 -17.86
CA ASN A 455 9.97 13.71 -19.20
C ASN A 455 8.61 13.02 -19.08
N THR A 456 7.54 13.81 -19.07
CA THR A 456 6.17 13.32 -18.85
C THR A 456 5.29 13.51 -20.08
N PRO A 457 4.42 12.53 -20.41
CA PRO A 457 3.46 12.66 -21.51
C PRO A 457 2.62 13.93 -21.42
N ASN A 458 2.20 14.46 -22.58
CA ASN A 458 1.41 15.69 -22.74
C ASN A 458 2.09 16.99 -22.28
N THR A 459 3.38 16.97 -21.95
CA THR A 459 4.16 18.19 -21.65
C THR A 459 5.00 18.67 -22.83
N GLU A 460 5.35 19.96 -22.83
CA GLU A 460 6.19 20.56 -23.88
C GLU A 460 7.55 19.86 -23.97
N GLY A 461 7.96 19.42 -25.16
CA GLY A 461 9.25 18.76 -25.35
C GLY A 461 9.32 17.30 -24.88
N TYR A 462 8.17 16.68 -24.59
CA TYR A 462 8.08 15.26 -24.27
C TYR A 462 8.70 14.38 -25.38
N ILE A 463 9.55 13.44 -24.98
CA ILE A 463 10.17 12.44 -25.84
C ILE A 463 9.55 11.08 -25.52
N SER A 464 8.87 10.48 -26.50
CA SER A 464 8.18 9.19 -26.32
C SER A 464 9.17 8.03 -26.21
N PRO A 465 8.87 6.97 -25.42
CA PRO A 465 9.74 5.80 -25.30
C PRO A 465 9.86 5.06 -26.63
N TRP A 466 11.08 4.61 -26.96
CA TRP A 466 11.39 3.90 -28.20
C TRP A 466 11.97 2.51 -27.93
N LEU A 467 11.80 1.58 -28.86
CA LEU A 467 12.36 0.22 -28.76
C LEU A 467 13.89 0.27 -28.87
N THR A 468 14.58 -0.45 -27.99
CA THR A 468 16.05 -0.57 -28.00
C THR A 468 16.44 -1.97 -27.51
N GLU A 469 17.32 -2.65 -28.25
CA GLU A 469 17.75 -4.03 -27.92
C GLU A 469 18.39 -4.13 -26.52
N ASP A 470 19.14 -3.11 -26.11
CA ASP A 470 19.77 -3.02 -24.78
C ASP A 470 18.77 -3.08 -23.62
N CYS A 471 17.48 -2.81 -23.87
CA CYS A 471 16.42 -2.82 -22.88
C CYS A 471 15.48 -4.04 -23.00
N ALA A 472 15.82 -5.07 -23.78
CA ALA A 472 15.00 -6.28 -23.88
C ALA A 472 14.82 -6.96 -22.50
N ALA A 473 13.71 -7.69 -22.30
CA ALA A 473 13.43 -8.36 -21.03
C ALA A 473 14.56 -9.33 -20.59
N THR A 474 15.27 -9.93 -21.55
CA THR A 474 16.43 -10.80 -21.32
C THR A 474 17.69 -10.08 -20.85
N THR A 475 17.75 -8.74 -20.97
CA THR A 475 18.86 -7.94 -20.47
C THR A 475 18.61 -7.40 -19.05
N THR A 476 17.50 -7.79 -18.42
CA THR A 476 17.24 -7.48 -17.00
C THR A 476 18.36 -8.10 -16.15
N PRO A 477 19.04 -7.33 -15.27
CA PRO A 477 20.23 -7.80 -14.55
C PRO A 477 20.02 -9.03 -13.67
N TYR A 478 18.86 -9.11 -12.99
CA TYR A 478 18.52 -10.20 -12.09
C TYR A 478 17.14 -10.78 -12.44
N LEU A 479 17.09 -12.10 -12.62
CA LEU A 479 15.87 -12.84 -12.95
C LEU A 479 15.56 -13.81 -11.81
N SER A 480 14.29 -13.85 -11.38
CA SER A 480 13.83 -14.78 -10.35
C SER A 480 14.11 -16.24 -10.70
N THR A 481 14.45 -17.03 -9.69
CA THR A 481 14.46 -18.49 -9.74
C THR A 481 13.04 -19.04 -9.71
N SER A 482 12.86 -20.31 -10.09
CA SER A 482 11.55 -20.96 -10.01
C SER A 482 11.09 -21.05 -8.55
N VAL A 483 9.87 -20.57 -8.27
CA VAL A 483 9.27 -20.64 -6.93
C VAL A 483 8.21 -21.72 -6.93
N GLU A 484 8.35 -22.69 -6.02
CA GLU A 484 7.35 -23.72 -5.75
C GLU A 484 6.99 -23.69 -4.27
N ILE A 485 5.74 -23.37 -3.96
CA ILE A 485 5.23 -23.41 -2.59
C ILE A 485 4.00 -24.31 -2.50
N SER A 486 3.88 -25.03 -1.39
CA SER A 486 2.64 -25.76 -1.07
C SER A 486 1.65 -24.79 -0.45
N SER A 487 0.43 -24.76 -1.00
CA SER A 487 -0.67 -23.97 -0.46
C SER A 487 -0.95 -24.34 1.00
N THR A 488 -1.18 -23.34 1.83
CA THR A 488 -1.62 -23.50 3.22
C THR A 488 -3.11 -23.85 3.31
N LEU A 489 -3.86 -23.60 2.23
CA LEU A 489 -5.29 -23.80 2.15
C LEU A 489 -5.62 -25.13 1.46
N LYS A 490 -6.57 -25.86 2.05
CA LYS A 490 -7.11 -27.09 1.45
C LYS A 490 -8.38 -26.77 0.66
N ARG A 491 -8.66 -27.57 -0.35
CA ARG A 491 -9.98 -27.55 -1.01
C ARG A 491 -11.09 -27.75 0.03
N THR A 492 -12.10 -26.91 -0.01
CA THR A 492 -13.32 -27.03 0.80
C THR A 492 -14.47 -27.60 -0.05
N GLY A 493 -15.49 -28.16 0.61
CA GLY A 493 -16.66 -28.75 -0.08
C GLY A 493 -16.44 -30.14 -0.68
N CYS A 494 -15.49 -30.92 -0.13
CA CYS A 494 -15.34 -32.32 -0.50
C CYS A 494 -16.48 -33.18 0.09
N GLY A 495 -16.94 -34.17 -0.69
CA GLY A 495 -18.05 -35.04 -0.29
C GLY A 495 -17.71 -35.96 0.89
N PRO A 496 -18.70 -36.65 1.49
CA PRO A 496 -18.48 -37.55 2.61
C PRO A 496 -17.40 -38.60 2.31
N GLY A 497 -16.44 -38.80 3.22
CA GLY A 497 -15.33 -39.75 3.04
C GLY A 497 -14.16 -39.25 2.19
N THR A 498 -14.10 -37.95 1.87
CA THR A 498 -12.98 -37.33 1.17
C THR A 498 -12.50 -36.07 1.89
N ILE A 499 -11.20 -35.78 1.82
CA ILE A 499 -10.61 -34.53 2.31
C ILE A 499 -10.00 -33.76 1.15
N GLY A 500 -10.00 -32.43 1.24
CA GLY A 500 -9.34 -31.59 0.25
C GLY A 500 -7.82 -31.70 0.34
N SER A 501 -7.17 -31.89 -0.80
CA SER A 501 -5.72 -31.75 -0.92
C SER A 501 -5.33 -30.28 -0.91
N VAL A 502 -4.08 -30.03 -0.55
CA VAL A 502 -3.40 -28.78 -0.89
C VAL A 502 -3.04 -28.82 -2.38
N TRP A 503 -2.77 -27.65 -2.96
CA TRP A 503 -2.27 -27.51 -4.33
C TRP A 503 -0.88 -26.86 -4.31
N THR A 504 -0.09 -27.13 -5.35
CA THR A 504 1.25 -26.55 -5.50
C THR A 504 1.15 -25.31 -6.37
N ILE A 505 1.65 -24.18 -5.86
CA ILE A 505 1.78 -22.93 -6.59
C ILE A 505 3.17 -22.94 -7.22
N THR A 506 3.23 -22.91 -8.56
CA THR A 506 4.48 -22.89 -9.32
C THR A 506 4.57 -21.62 -10.15
N LEU A 507 5.60 -20.82 -9.91
CA LEU A 507 5.99 -19.70 -10.78
C LEU A 507 7.26 -20.08 -11.55
N PRO A 508 7.28 -19.94 -12.89
CA PRO A 508 8.45 -20.27 -13.68
C PRO A 508 9.60 -19.30 -13.39
N ALA A 509 10.83 -19.78 -13.55
CA ALA A 509 12.02 -18.91 -13.45
C ALA A 509 11.94 -17.78 -14.48
N GLY A 510 12.34 -16.58 -14.08
CA GLY A 510 12.32 -15.37 -14.90
C GLY A 510 10.95 -14.71 -15.04
N ALA A 511 9.92 -15.16 -14.32
CA ALA A 511 8.61 -14.50 -14.31
C ALA A 511 8.67 -13.08 -13.72
N TYR A 512 9.54 -12.89 -12.72
CA TYR A 512 9.85 -11.61 -12.08
C TYR A 512 11.33 -11.26 -12.26
N GLY A 513 11.64 -9.96 -12.22
CA GLY A 513 13.01 -9.46 -12.31
C GLY A 513 13.31 -8.32 -11.35
N SER A 514 14.57 -7.92 -11.33
CA SER A 514 15.06 -6.77 -10.58
C SER A 514 16.27 -6.11 -11.23
N GLU A 515 16.37 -4.79 -11.07
CA GLU A 515 17.60 -4.03 -11.36
C GLU A 515 18.54 -3.96 -10.13
N LEU A 516 18.12 -4.52 -8.99
CA LEU A 516 18.81 -4.38 -7.70
C LEU A 516 19.66 -5.60 -7.35
N SER A 517 19.03 -6.77 -7.19
CA SER A 517 19.70 -7.98 -6.75
C SER A 517 18.89 -9.24 -7.06
N GLN A 518 19.55 -10.39 -7.04
CA GLN A 518 18.92 -11.70 -7.17
C GLN A 518 17.89 -11.95 -6.06
N ALA A 519 18.23 -11.61 -4.81
CA ALA A 519 17.36 -11.77 -3.66
C ALA A 519 16.06 -10.94 -3.78
N ASP A 520 16.12 -9.71 -4.29
CA ASP A 520 14.93 -8.89 -4.52
C ASP A 520 14.03 -9.48 -5.63
N ALA A 521 14.61 -10.04 -6.70
CA ALA A 521 13.85 -10.72 -7.74
C ALA A 521 13.16 -11.99 -7.21
N ASP A 522 13.87 -12.80 -6.42
CA ASP A 522 13.34 -14.02 -5.80
C ASP A 522 12.26 -13.70 -4.75
N ALA A 523 12.45 -12.65 -3.94
CA ALA A 523 11.47 -12.20 -2.95
C ALA A 523 10.18 -11.70 -3.61
N LYS A 524 10.28 -10.95 -4.72
CA LYS A 524 9.12 -10.53 -5.52
C LYS A 524 8.33 -11.73 -6.06
N ALA A 525 9.02 -12.74 -6.59
CA ALA A 525 8.39 -13.97 -7.04
C ALA A 525 7.72 -14.73 -5.88
N LEU A 526 8.38 -14.82 -4.71
CA LEU A 526 7.81 -15.47 -3.53
C LEU A 526 6.56 -14.75 -3.01
N ALA A 527 6.60 -13.41 -2.91
CA ALA A 527 5.46 -12.61 -2.50
C ALA A 527 4.27 -12.76 -3.46
N ALA A 528 4.55 -12.80 -4.77
CA ALA A 528 3.53 -13.08 -5.78
C ALA A 528 2.95 -14.49 -5.65
N ALA A 529 3.78 -15.50 -5.39
CA ALA A 529 3.32 -16.87 -5.17
C ALA A 529 2.41 -16.96 -3.94
N GLN A 530 2.80 -16.33 -2.82
CA GLN A 530 1.99 -16.27 -1.61
C GLN A 530 0.66 -15.54 -1.84
N ALA A 531 0.63 -14.48 -2.65
CA ALA A 531 -0.60 -13.77 -3.00
C ALA A 531 -1.59 -14.62 -3.80
N LEU A 532 -1.10 -15.65 -4.53
CA LEU A 532 -1.96 -16.60 -5.26
C LEU A 532 -2.62 -17.63 -4.34
N ASP A 533 -2.17 -17.79 -3.08
CA ASP A 533 -2.71 -18.78 -2.13
C ASP A 533 -4.08 -18.34 -1.56
N THR A 534 -5.11 -18.42 -2.39
CA THR A 534 -6.49 -18.06 -2.04
C THR A 534 -7.40 -19.28 -1.96
N GLN A 535 -8.47 -19.20 -1.17
CA GLN A 535 -9.44 -20.30 -1.04
C GLN A 535 -10.12 -20.65 -2.38
N ALA A 536 -10.33 -19.65 -3.26
CA ALA A 536 -10.86 -19.87 -4.60
C ALA A 536 -9.88 -20.67 -5.46
N ALA A 537 -8.58 -20.33 -5.43
CA ALA A 537 -7.55 -21.08 -6.11
C ALA A 537 -7.40 -22.50 -5.55
N ALA A 538 -7.43 -22.67 -4.22
CA ALA A 538 -7.43 -23.99 -3.59
C ALA A 538 -8.66 -24.84 -3.99
N ASN A 539 -9.84 -24.21 -4.13
CA ASN A 539 -11.04 -24.88 -4.60
C ASN A 539 -11.04 -25.18 -6.09
N SER A 540 -10.23 -24.49 -6.90
CA SER A 540 -10.09 -24.76 -8.32
C SER A 540 -9.04 -25.84 -8.60
N ASN A 541 -7.89 -25.74 -7.92
CA ASN A 541 -6.70 -26.53 -8.22
C ASN A 541 -6.48 -27.72 -7.27
N GLY A 542 -7.08 -27.70 -6.08
CA GLY A 542 -7.04 -28.83 -5.15
C GLY A 542 -7.97 -29.96 -5.57
N SER A 543 -7.64 -31.19 -5.17
CA SER A 543 -8.42 -32.41 -5.42
C SER A 543 -9.05 -32.94 -4.14
N CYS A 544 -10.18 -33.64 -4.23
CA CYS A 544 -10.71 -34.39 -3.08
C CYS A 544 -10.10 -35.79 -3.09
N VAL A 545 -9.35 -36.13 -2.04
CA VAL A 545 -8.71 -37.44 -1.90
C VAL A 545 -9.49 -38.32 -0.91
N PRO A 546 -9.63 -39.63 -1.19
CA PRO A 546 -10.33 -40.56 -0.30
C PRO A 546 -9.59 -40.72 1.02
N THR A 547 -10.33 -40.80 2.11
CA THR A 547 -9.78 -41.02 3.44
C THR A 547 -9.41 -42.48 3.64
N THR A 548 -8.12 -42.81 3.80
CA THR A 548 -7.64 -44.16 4.09
C THR A 548 -7.76 -44.48 5.59
N PRO A 549 -8.46 -45.56 5.99
CA PRO A 549 -8.51 -46.00 7.40
C PRO A 549 -7.12 -46.28 7.95
N ILE A 550 -6.89 -45.93 9.21
CA ILE A 550 -5.59 -46.11 9.88
C ILE A 550 -5.46 -47.56 10.34
N PRO A 551 -4.39 -48.28 9.95
CA PRO A 551 -4.16 -49.64 10.41
C PRO A 551 -4.05 -49.72 11.92
N LEU A 552 -4.76 -50.69 12.51
CA LEU A 552 -4.72 -51.02 13.92
C LEU A 552 -4.06 -52.38 14.07
N ALA A 553 -3.04 -52.47 14.92
CA ALA A 553 -2.24 -53.66 15.06
C ALA A 553 -1.89 -53.96 16.52
N LEU A 554 -1.57 -55.23 16.77
CA LEU A 554 -1.14 -55.74 18.07
C LEU A 554 0.18 -56.50 17.91
N GLN A 555 1.14 -56.21 18.78
CA GLN A 555 2.39 -56.97 18.91
C GLN A 555 2.51 -57.45 20.36
N ASN A 556 2.65 -58.77 20.55
CA ASN A 556 2.85 -59.37 21.85
C ASN A 556 4.29 -59.87 21.97
N THR A 557 5.15 -59.12 22.67
CA THR A 557 6.54 -59.54 22.85
C THR A 557 6.61 -60.49 24.06
N THR A 558 7.10 -61.71 23.85
CA THR A 558 7.30 -62.71 24.89
C THR A 558 8.79 -62.94 25.16
N THR A 559 9.12 -63.61 26.26
CA THR A 559 10.50 -64.01 26.58
C THR A 559 10.86 -65.32 25.87
N ASP A 560 12.16 -65.63 25.69
CA ASP A 560 12.66 -66.72 24.83
C ASP A 560 12.23 -68.16 25.21
N VAL A 561 11.36 -68.34 26.22
CA VAL A 561 10.77 -69.62 26.61
C VAL A 561 9.24 -69.50 26.56
N PRO A 562 8.58 -69.82 25.43
CA PRO A 562 7.12 -69.76 25.32
C PRO A 562 6.50 -70.73 26.32
N GLY A 563 5.71 -70.21 27.26
CA GLY A 563 5.16 -71.03 28.35
C GLY A 563 3.72 -70.68 28.73
N VAL A 564 3.16 -71.48 29.65
CA VAL A 564 1.82 -71.32 30.24
C VAL A 564 1.66 -70.01 31.04
N PHE A 565 2.76 -69.26 31.21
CA PHE A 565 2.90 -68.07 32.04
C PHE A 565 2.90 -66.75 31.26
N ASP A 566 2.97 -66.78 29.92
CA ASP A 566 2.88 -65.59 29.07
C ASP A 566 1.42 -65.17 28.85
N PRO A 567 1.13 -63.85 28.74
CA PRO A 567 -0.20 -63.37 28.44
C PRO A 567 -0.54 -63.63 26.96
N VAL A 568 -1.70 -64.23 26.70
CA VAL A 568 -2.34 -64.18 25.38
C VAL A 568 -3.24 -62.95 25.35
N ILE A 569 -3.07 -62.13 24.31
CA ILE A 569 -3.70 -60.81 24.21
C ILE A 569 -4.57 -60.72 22.96
N ALA A 570 -5.77 -60.18 23.15
CA ALA A 570 -6.68 -59.76 22.08
C ALA A 570 -6.95 -58.26 22.15
N LEU A 571 -7.18 -57.67 20.98
CA LEU A 571 -7.54 -56.26 20.84
C LEU A 571 -9.01 -56.15 20.47
N LEU A 572 -9.74 -55.36 21.26
CA LEU A 572 -11.14 -55.07 21.08
C LEU A 572 -11.30 -53.56 20.84
N VAL A 573 -12.22 -53.20 19.94
CA VAL A 573 -12.62 -51.82 19.71
C VAL A 573 -14.12 -51.74 19.95
N ASN A 574 -14.55 -50.87 20.86
CA ASN A 574 -15.95 -50.76 21.28
C ASN A 574 -16.58 -52.14 21.62
N ASP A 575 -15.86 -52.92 22.44
CA ASP A 575 -16.26 -54.26 22.89
C ASP A 575 -16.35 -55.36 21.80
N VAL A 576 -15.94 -55.08 20.55
CA VAL A 576 -15.82 -56.07 19.47
C VAL A 576 -14.37 -56.48 19.29
N GLU A 577 -14.08 -57.79 19.31
CA GLU A 577 -12.74 -58.31 19.03
C GLU A 577 -12.35 -58.11 17.57
N VAL A 578 -11.29 -57.33 17.34
CA VAL A 578 -10.78 -56.97 16.00
C VAL A 578 -9.42 -57.60 15.71
N VAL A 579 -8.65 -57.97 16.74
CA VAL A 579 -7.47 -58.83 16.60
C VAL A 579 -7.59 -59.98 17.60
N PRO A 580 -7.64 -61.24 17.13
CA PRO A 580 -8.06 -62.35 17.97
C PRO A 580 -7.00 -62.86 18.95
N ASN A 581 -7.48 -63.53 20.01
CA ASN A 581 -6.65 -64.05 21.11
C ASN A 581 -5.96 -65.39 20.75
N THR A 582 -5.11 -65.40 19.73
CA THR A 582 -4.67 -66.64 19.09
C THR A 582 -3.20 -67.00 19.26
N ASP A 583 -2.31 -66.08 19.67
CA ASP A 583 -0.88 -66.41 19.73
C ASP A 583 -0.03 -65.56 20.70
N VAL A 584 1.09 -66.14 21.11
CA VAL A 584 2.19 -65.54 21.91
C VAL A 584 3.41 -65.17 21.05
N GLU A 585 3.25 -65.20 19.71
CA GLU A 585 4.27 -64.81 18.75
C GLU A 585 4.59 -63.30 18.80
N SER A 586 5.88 -62.96 18.69
CA SER A 586 6.41 -61.59 18.64
C SER A 586 6.14 -60.85 17.32
N SER A 587 5.33 -61.43 16.43
CA SER A 587 4.93 -60.88 15.14
C SER A 587 3.81 -59.83 15.28
N VAL A 588 3.78 -58.85 14.35
CA VAL A 588 2.75 -57.81 14.32
C VAL A 588 1.50 -58.34 13.63
N ARG A 589 0.34 -58.28 14.31
CA ARG A 589 -0.95 -58.74 13.80
C ARG A 589 -1.88 -57.55 13.57
N TYR A 590 -2.41 -57.43 12.35
CA TYR A 590 -3.30 -56.35 11.95
C TYR A 590 -4.77 -56.75 12.08
N ALA A 591 -5.64 -55.79 12.39
CA ALA A 591 -7.09 -55.95 12.28
C ALA A 591 -7.52 -55.99 10.80
N ASP A 592 -8.60 -56.72 10.50
CA ASP A 592 -9.14 -56.86 9.14
C ASP A 592 -9.57 -55.52 8.52
N ASN A 593 -9.99 -54.57 9.36
CA ASN A 593 -10.35 -53.22 8.96
C ASN A 593 -9.63 -52.19 9.85
N GLY A 594 -9.05 -51.17 9.25
CA GLY A 594 -8.48 -50.02 9.96
C GLY A 594 -9.54 -49.10 10.58
N LEU A 595 -9.12 -48.20 11.44
CA LEU A 595 -9.99 -47.21 12.09
C LEU A 595 -10.13 -45.95 11.22
N ALA A 596 -11.36 -45.52 10.97
CA ALA A 596 -11.63 -44.19 10.40
C ALA A 596 -11.28 -43.09 11.42
N ALA A 597 -11.10 -41.84 10.99
CA ALA A 597 -10.92 -40.75 11.94
C ALA A 597 -12.13 -40.62 12.88
N GLY A 598 -11.86 -40.54 14.18
CA GLY A 598 -12.86 -40.62 15.23
C GLY A 598 -12.23 -40.82 16.60
N THR A 599 -13.07 -40.89 17.63
CA THR A 599 -12.63 -41.20 18.99
C THR A 599 -13.07 -42.60 19.35
N TYR A 600 -12.14 -43.47 19.76
CA TYR A 600 -12.41 -44.87 20.04
C TYR A 600 -11.96 -45.25 21.45
N ASN A 601 -12.64 -46.24 22.03
CA ASN A 601 -12.13 -46.97 23.19
C ASN A 601 -11.44 -48.24 22.67
N ILE A 602 -10.14 -48.35 22.94
CA ILE A 602 -9.33 -49.51 22.57
C ILE A 602 -9.14 -50.36 23.83
N ASP A 603 -9.75 -51.53 23.83
CA ASP A 603 -9.70 -52.48 24.92
C ASP A 603 -8.74 -53.61 24.61
N VAL A 604 -7.94 -53.98 25.59
CA VAL A 604 -6.93 -55.03 25.46
C VAL A 604 -7.28 -56.12 26.46
N ARG A 605 -7.79 -57.24 25.97
CA ARG A 605 -8.17 -58.39 26.79
C ARG A 605 -6.96 -59.30 26.98
N ILE A 606 -6.67 -59.63 28.23
CA ILE A 606 -5.47 -60.36 28.65
C ILE A 606 -5.90 -61.68 29.30
N SER A 607 -5.28 -62.79 28.91
CA SER A 607 -5.59 -64.11 29.45
C SER A 607 -4.32 -64.97 29.57
N TYR A 608 -4.20 -65.72 30.66
CA TYR A 608 -3.08 -66.62 30.95
C TYR A 608 -3.54 -68.08 30.98
N GLY A 609 -2.65 -69.00 30.62
CA GLY A 609 -2.90 -70.44 30.71
C GLY A 609 -2.73 -71.05 32.11
N GLY A 610 -2.00 -70.37 33.01
CA GLY A 610 -1.72 -70.82 34.38
C GLY A 610 -0.83 -69.84 35.17
N SER A 611 -0.58 -70.13 36.45
CA SER A 611 0.20 -69.29 37.39
C SER A 611 1.58 -69.89 37.66
N PRO A 612 2.67 -69.09 37.84
CA PRO A 612 2.71 -67.63 38.01
C PRO A 612 2.52 -66.81 36.74
N PHE A 613 1.98 -65.60 36.85
CA PHE A 613 1.75 -64.69 35.71
C PHE A 613 2.97 -63.82 35.43
N GLN A 614 3.45 -63.80 34.18
CA GLN A 614 4.49 -62.86 33.75
C GLN A 614 3.93 -61.42 33.74
N GLU A 615 4.64 -60.47 34.37
CA GLU A 615 4.27 -59.06 34.36
C GLU A 615 4.63 -58.39 33.02
N PHE A 616 3.80 -57.46 32.56
CA PHE A 616 3.99 -56.75 31.30
C PHE A 616 3.38 -55.34 31.33
N ARG A 617 3.70 -54.53 30.31
CA ARG A 617 3.07 -53.22 30.04
C ARG A 617 2.54 -53.14 28.63
N LEU A 618 1.43 -52.42 28.47
CA LEU A 618 0.87 -52.05 27.17
C LEU A 618 1.34 -50.64 26.79
N SER A 619 1.65 -50.45 25.52
CA SER A 619 2.05 -49.16 24.96
C SER A 619 1.46 -48.94 23.58
N ILE A 620 1.03 -47.71 23.29
CA ILE A 620 0.71 -47.21 21.95
C ILE A 620 1.71 -46.10 21.64
N PRO A 621 2.87 -46.42 21.04
CA PRO A 621 3.95 -45.46 20.85
C PRO A 621 3.54 -44.24 20.04
N SER A 622 2.72 -44.42 18.99
CA SER A 622 2.26 -43.33 18.11
C SER A 622 1.35 -42.31 18.79
N LYS A 623 0.79 -42.65 19.97
CA LYS A 623 -0.04 -41.75 20.79
C LYS A 623 0.57 -41.43 22.15
N ASN A 624 1.78 -41.92 22.40
CA ASN A 624 2.48 -41.80 23.68
C ASN A 624 1.64 -42.26 24.88
N LEU A 625 0.85 -43.32 24.71
CA LEU A 625 0.00 -43.91 25.76
C LEU A 625 0.66 -45.16 26.31
N THR A 626 0.74 -45.29 27.63
CA THR A 626 1.29 -46.48 28.31
C THR A 626 0.41 -46.88 29.48
N SER A 627 0.30 -48.18 29.74
CA SER A 627 -0.42 -48.70 30.91
C SER A 627 0.46 -48.76 32.15
N ALA A 628 -0.18 -48.93 33.31
CA ALA A 628 0.49 -49.45 34.51
C ALA A 628 1.02 -50.88 34.26
N ILE A 629 1.81 -51.40 35.22
CA ILE A 629 2.23 -52.81 35.22
C ILE A 629 1.00 -53.69 35.40
N LEU A 630 0.82 -54.66 34.50
CA LEU A 630 -0.32 -55.57 34.48
C LEU A 630 0.14 -57.00 34.78
N SER A 631 -0.63 -57.71 35.61
CA SER A 631 -0.46 -59.14 35.89
C SER A 631 -1.84 -59.80 36.10
N GLY A 632 -2.00 -61.04 35.61
CA GLY A 632 -3.24 -61.80 35.69
C GLY A 632 -4.31 -61.46 34.64
N ASN A 633 -5.39 -62.26 34.62
CA ASN A 633 -6.48 -62.14 33.64
C ASN A 633 -7.30 -60.87 33.89
N GLN A 634 -7.29 -59.93 32.94
CA GLN A 634 -8.03 -58.67 33.00
C GLN A 634 -8.23 -58.06 31.61
N THR A 635 -9.03 -56.99 31.53
CA THR A 635 -9.13 -56.15 30.32
C THR A 635 -8.69 -54.74 30.66
N TYR A 636 -7.75 -54.20 29.89
CA TYR A 636 -7.25 -52.83 30.05
C TYR A 636 -7.80 -51.92 28.95
N ARG A 637 -8.33 -50.76 29.33
CA ARG A 637 -8.96 -49.80 28.39
C ARG A 637 -8.07 -48.57 28.18
N PHE A 638 -7.72 -48.30 26.93
CA PHE A 638 -7.30 -46.96 26.49
C PHE A 638 -8.55 -46.18 26.08
N ALA A 639 -9.00 -45.28 26.95
CA ALA A 639 -10.20 -44.49 26.73
C ALA A 639 -9.92 -43.25 25.85
N ASN A 640 -10.90 -42.89 25.02
CA ASN A 640 -10.89 -41.66 24.20
C ASN A 640 -9.66 -41.49 23.32
N VAL A 641 -9.20 -42.55 22.66
CA VAL A 641 -8.09 -42.47 21.72
C VAL A 641 -8.57 -41.73 20.46
N VAL A 642 -8.03 -40.53 20.25
CA VAL A 642 -8.34 -39.69 19.08
C VAL A 642 -7.51 -40.13 17.88
N VAL A 643 -8.20 -40.51 16.81
CA VAL A 643 -7.64 -40.94 15.53
C VAL A 643 -7.96 -39.87 14.48
N ASN A 644 -6.93 -39.27 13.89
CA ASN A 644 -7.05 -38.24 12.85
C ASN A 644 -6.63 -38.82 11.50
N TRP A 645 -7.23 -38.36 10.40
CA TRP A 645 -6.78 -38.77 9.07
C TRP A 645 -5.30 -38.42 8.86
N GLY A 646 -4.48 -39.42 8.51
CA GLY A 646 -3.04 -39.27 8.28
C GLY A 646 -2.16 -39.58 9.49
N ASP A 647 -2.71 -40.02 10.63
CA ASP A 647 -1.87 -40.56 11.72
C ASP A 647 -1.13 -41.83 11.25
N ALA A 648 0.03 -42.08 11.85
CA ALA A 648 0.75 -43.34 11.71
C ALA A 648 -0.08 -44.53 12.26
N GLU A 649 0.32 -45.77 11.92
CA GLU A 649 -0.35 -46.96 12.41
C GLU A 649 -0.49 -46.99 13.95
N LEU A 650 -1.63 -47.50 14.41
CA LEU A 650 -1.91 -47.66 15.84
C LEU A 650 -1.46 -49.05 16.27
N LEU A 651 -0.18 -49.15 16.63
CA LEU A 651 0.41 -50.40 17.11
C LEU A 651 0.34 -50.47 18.64
N VAL A 652 -0.50 -51.37 19.16
CA VAL A 652 -0.51 -51.75 20.58
C VAL A 652 0.59 -52.77 20.82
N LYS A 653 1.56 -52.43 21.67
CA LYS A 653 2.65 -53.33 22.07
C LYS A 653 2.43 -53.81 23.48
N ALA A 654 2.47 -55.13 23.69
CA ALA A 654 2.64 -55.73 25.00
C ALA A 654 4.12 -56.07 25.19
N LEU A 655 4.72 -55.51 26.23
CA LEU A 655 6.15 -55.63 26.52
C LEU A 655 6.33 -56.31 27.88
N PRO A 656 7.06 -57.43 27.97
CA PRO A 656 7.32 -58.10 29.23
C PRO A 656 8.29 -57.25 30.06
N LEU A 657 8.18 -57.36 31.39
CA LEU A 657 9.04 -56.66 32.35
C LEU A 657 10.15 -57.55 32.91
#